data_AF-T0QX42-F1
#
_entry.id   AF-T0QX42-F1
#
_cell.length_a   1.000
_cell.length_b   1.000
_cell.length_c   1.000
_cell.angle_alpha   90.00
_cell.angle_beta   90.00
_cell.angle_gamma   90.00
#
_symmetry.space_group_name_H-M   'P 1'
#
loop_
_entity.id
_entity.type
_entity.pdbx_description
1 polymer ?
#
loop_
_entity_poly.entity_id
_entity_poly.type
_entity_poly.pdbx_seq_one_letter_code
_entity_poly.pdbx_strand_id
1 'polypeptide(L)'
;MSEKLKADVVPIGPLALTNLGPASTNSEARKSTTSSGKFATFSKLVVPERAPFRHGLVLALLCTGFATIVAITTYYLNQIANTPIFFGTVMDTFSNNPEEVPIGALLRGSGVLSAVSAGSANPPSLIDLYTTSCTDAACAAAYAPTALLAWKILGNAFALIPNFDQTAFQDPAQTVQFSHINNLAGKNTPLAQFYIDGKSIAITCMIRRASFYLTQQAASTAVNDALAFCSQRNYDANWGCENEVDPTVNTYVLQMNKGVASFIGVVKRNQVYMNAGRQAELSGGLSGGVFLQSVPGVDEYQGGVVQASAPWDVLAVTSCATLNPSTNSGWLLQMQGVVTMTWKCDSLMLTNSIVLWVMTLYLVLLQTIFLRRSVICVMPVYMSKNVVGAAILFVAFWGNENLQALSTFLRQNPVVGFNTTFYALCGAAQIASIVGIMTGTAIQIWFNPLIVTQTWLLLAFSLVNWVVVFVLEGFVFPYASSNTPTTCALTSSTNCYTFSAISNTYFVSAIVCGFVVLLAILTIYYDAYRRPDPIVIAAENSMLQYLTVSDFSTIATTTRGCSLVDSKSGATLIDEGVLLIKNMLHVSNSNLTRLSNVQYEVIFRFIPTRLLKRLFSETVGSILIYKVVDGKITGEFTHKFLHEMEIGSMDKVSGYIS
;
A
#
# COMPACT_ATOMS: atom_id res chain seq x y z
N MET A 1 -61.72 -20.56 -31.84
CA MET A 1 -62.06 -19.13 -31.82
C MET A 1 -60.72 -18.39 -31.65
N SER A 2 -60.12 -17.74 -32.65
CA SER A 2 -60.68 -17.04 -33.84
C SER A 2 -61.59 -15.89 -33.42
N GLU A 3 -61.44 -14.62 -33.83
CA GLU A 3 -60.49 -13.86 -34.71
C GLU A 3 -60.59 -12.35 -34.33
N LYS A 4 -59.85 -11.34 -34.83
CA LYS A 4 -58.78 -11.12 -35.85
C LYS A 4 -57.96 -9.88 -35.39
N LEU A 5 -56.63 -9.85 -35.40
CA LEU A 5 -55.75 -9.41 -36.52
C LEU A 5 -56.14 -8.08 -37.20
N LYS A 6 -55.46 -6.98 -36.84
CA LYS A 6 -54.85 -6.01 -37.79
C LYS A 6 -53.92 -5.00 -37.09
N ALA A 7 -52.91 -4.54 -37.83
CA ALA A 7 -52.05 -3.41 -37.51
C ALA A 7 -51.83 -2.62 -38.81
N ASP A 8 -51.70 -1.31 -38.73
CA ASP A 8 -51.45 -0.45 -39.90
C ASP A 8 -50.15 0.36 -39.72
N VAL A 9 -49.20 0.08 -40.61
CA VAL A 9 -47.97 0.83 -40.93
C VAL A 9 -47.92 0.88 -42.45
N VAL A 10 -47.74 2.06 -43.08
CA VAL A 10 -47.44 2.29 -44.54
C VAL A 10 -47.68 3.78 -44.91
N PRO A 11 -46.96 4.43 -45.86
CA PRO A 11 -45.63 4.18 -46.43
C PRO A 11 -44.78 5.48 -46.64
N ILE A 12 -44.11 5.62 -47.81
CA ILE A 12 -42.95 6.50 -48.09
C ILE A 12 -43.09 7.25 -49.44
N GLY A 13 -42.65 8.52 -49.49
CA GLY A 13 -42.12 9.24 -50.68
C GLY A 13 -43.10 9.65 -51.80
N PRO A 14 -42.63 10.07 -52.99
CA PRO A 14 -41.26 10.53 -53.35
C PRO A 14 -41.23 11.78 -54.30
N LEU A 15 -40.06 12.09 -54.88
CA LEU A 15 -39.80 12.90 -56.10
C LEU A 15 -40.12 14.42 -56.16
N ALA A 16 -39.08 15.22 -56.47
CA ALA A 16 -39.01 16.06 -57.69
C ALA A 16 -37.62 16.72 -57.83
N LEU A 17 -37.10 16.90 -59.05
CA LEU A 17 -35.79 17.54 -59.31
C LEU A 17 -35.76 18.19 -60.70
N THR A 18 -35.92 19.52 -60.78
CA THR A 18 -35.85 20.28 -62.05
C THR A 18 -35.29 21.70 -61.88
N ASN A 19 -33.97 21.81 -62.06
CA ASN A 19 -33.28 22.64 -63.08
C ASN A 19 -33.59 24.14 -63.34
N LEU A 20 -32.50 24.83 -63.73
CA LEU A 20 -32.36 26.12 -64.44
C LEU A 20 -32.47 27.43 -63.63
N GLY A 21 -31.45 28.29 -63.79
CA GLY A 21 -31.41 29.70 -63.37
C GLY A 21 -31.47 30.64 -64.58
N PRO A 22 -30.69 31.75 -64.69
CA PRO A 22 -29.58 32.18 -63.83
C PRO A 22 -29.58 33.68 -63.43
N ALA A 23 -28.54 34.06 -62.66
CA ALA A 23 -27.86 35.37 -62.64
C ALA A 23 -28.65 36.67 -62.39
N SER A 24 -28.37 37.29 -61.23
CA SER A 24 -27.94 38.70 -61.20
C SER A 24 -26.84 38.89 -60.16
N THR A 25 -25.96 39.88 -60.40
CA THR A 25 -24.79 40.17 -59.55
C THR A 25 -25.12 41.19 -58.47
N ASN A 26 -24.50 41.06 -57.29
CA ASN A 26 -24.06 42.22 -56.54
C ASN A 26 -22.84 41.90 -55.67
N SER A 27 -21.87 42.81 -55.67
CA SER A 27 -20.66 42.75 -54.86
C SER A 27 -20.70 43.85 -53.81
N GLU A 28 -20.37 43.52 -52.55
CA GLU A 28 -20.06 44.53 -51.54
C GLU A 28 -18.64 44.32 -51.00
N ALA A 29 -17.87 45.41 -50.98
CA ALA A 29 -16.44 45.37 -50.69
C ALA A 29 -16.17 45.51 -49.19
N ARG A 30 -15.41 44.56 -48.63
CA ARG A 30 -14.95 44.61 -47.24
C ARG A 30 -13.84 45.66 -47.11
N LYS A 31 -14.21 46.88 -46.68
CA LYS A 31 -13.29 48.03 -46.54
C LYS A 31 -12.06 47.67 -45.70
N SER A 32 -10.88 48.04 -46.20
CA SER A 32 -9.64 48.03 -45.44
C SER A 32 -9.54 49.26 -44.53
N THR A 33 -9.11 49.05 -43.28
CA THR A 33 -8.70 50.12 -42.36
C THR A 33 -7.20 50.01 -42.12
N THR A 34 -6.43 50.83 -42.82
CA THR A 34 -4.99 50.98 -42.60
C THR A 34 -4.74 51.70 -41.27
N SER A 35 -3.97 51.06 -40.38
CA SER A 35 -3.34 51.74 -39.25
C SER A 35 -1.83 51.44 -39.25
N SER A 36 -1.01 52.48 -39.13
CA SER A 36 0.44 52.41 -39.23
C SER A 36 1.09 51.96 -37.91
N GLY A 37 0.87 50.70 -37.55
CA GLY A 37 1.60 50.05 -36.46
C GLY A 37 3.06 49.82 -36.85
N LYS A 38 4.01 50.31 -36.04
CA LYS A 38 5.45 50.10 -36.25
C LYS A 38 5.76 48.60 -36.32
N PHE A 39 6.47 48.15 -37.36
CA PHE A 39 7.02 46.80 -37.42
C PHE A 39 8.04 46.61 -36.28
N ALA A 40 7.59 46.00 -35.18
CA ALA A 40 8.50 45.40 -34.23
C ALA A 40 9.15 44.19 -34.92
N THR A 41 10.45 44.25 -35.17
CA THR A 41 11.22 43.16 -35.78
C THR A 41 11.25 42.00 -34.80
N PHE A 42 10.27 41.09 -34.90
CA PHE A 42 10.32 39.82 -34.19
C PHE A 42 11.62 39.11 -34.59
N SER A 43 12.51 38.94 -33.62
CA SER A 43 13.71 38.14 -33.79
C SER A 43 13.28 36.74 -34.23
N LYS A 44 13.71 36.31 -35.42
CA LYS A 44 13.56 34.92 -35.85
C LYS A 44 14.11 34.06 -34.72
N LEU A 45 13.25 33.19 -34.17
CA LEU A 45 13.61 32.34 -33.04
C LEU A 45 14.44 31.17 -33.56
N VAL A 46 15.68 31.48 -33.96
CA VAL A 46 16.69 30.53 -34.45
C VAL A 46 17.13 29.67 -33.27
N VAL A 47 16.34 28.64 -32.98
CA VAL A 47 16.72 27.58 -32.05
C VAL A 47 17.99 26.93 -32.62
N PRO A 48 19.11 26.87 -31.86
CA PRO A 48 20.37 26.37 -32.38
C PRO A 48 20.26 24.92 -32.83
N GLU A 49 20.99 24.57 -33.90
CA GLU A 49 21.00 23.29 -34.64
C GLU A 49 21.41 22.05 -33.80
N ARG A 50 21.56 22.19 -32.47
CA ARG A 50 22.29 21.27 -31.58
C ARG A 50 21.67 21.07 -30.19
N ALA A 51 20.34 20.97 -30.09
CA ALA A 51 19.73 20.29 -28.94
C ALA A 51 19.77 18.77 -29.21
N PRO A 52 20.63 17.97 -28.54
CA PRO A 52 20.81 16.54 -28.87
C PRO A 52 19.64 15.65 -28.44
N PHE A 53 18.73 16.21 -27.64
CA PHE A 53 17.52 15.60 -27.10
C PHE A 53 16.43 16.68 -26.99
N ARG A 54 15.16 16.30 -27.10
CA ARG A 54 13.99 17.19 -26.88
C ARG A 54 13.04 16.59 -25.83
N HIS A 55 12.02 17.36 -25.44
CA HIS A 55 11.04 17.04 -24.39
C HIS A 55 10.44 15.62 -24.50
N GLY A 56 10.26 15.09 -25.71
CA GLY A 56 9.77 13.74 -25.96
C GLY A 56 10.62 12.65 -25.28
N LEU A 57 11.94 12.75 -25.40
CA LEU A 57 12.85 11.82 -24.72
C LEU A 57 12.91 12.05 -23.21
N VAL A 58 12.84 13.30 -22.74
CA VAL A 58 12.87 13.60 -21.30
C VAL A 58 11.64 13.02 -20.60
N LEU A 59 10.45 13.11 -21.22
CA LEU A 59 9.24 12.47 -20.71
C LEU A 59 9.33 10.93 -20.77
N ALA A 60 9.87 10.36 -21.85
CA ALA A 60 10.06 8.92 -21.96
C ALA A 60 10.98 8.38 -20.85
N LEU A 61 12.11 9.05 -20.59
CA LEU A 61 13.03 8.72 -19.50
C LEU A 61 12.38 8.86 -18.11
N LEU A 62 11.60 9.92 -17.88
CA LEU A 62 10.84 10.10 -16.63
C LEU A 62 9.87 8.93 -16.39
N CYS A 63 9.10 8.55 -17.41
CA CYS A 63 8.16 7.44 -17.30
C CYS A 63 8.84 6.08 -17.06
N THR A 64 10.05 5.86 -17.61
CA THR A 64 10.86 4.67 -17.29
C THR A 64 11.45 4.73 -15.88
N GLY A 65 11.80 5.93 -15.38
CA GLY A 65 12.15 6.13 -13.97
C GLY A 65 11.01 5.72 -13.04
N PHE A 66 9.80 6.23 -13.30
CA PHE A 66 8.58 5.81 -12.61
C PHE A 66 8.32 4.30 -12.72
N ALA A 67 8.41 3.71 -13.92
CA ALA A 67 8.17 2.28 -14.09
C ALA A 67 9.22 1.40 -13.37
N THR A 68 10.46 1.89 -13.26
CA THR A 68 11.51 1.25 -12.48
C THR A 68 11.22 1.32 -10.98
N ILE A 69 10.70 2.46 -10.48
CA ILE A 69 10.19 2.56 -9.09
C ILE A 69 9.07 1.53 -8.88
N VAL A 70 8.05 1.48 -9.76
CA VAL A 70 6.95 0.50 -9.64
C VAL A 70 7.46 -0.93 -9.60
N ALA A 71 8.38 -1.32 -10.49
CA ALA A 71 8.94 -2.67 -10.50
C ALA A 71 9.70 -3.00 -9.20
N ILE A 72 10.54 -2.08 -8.71
CA ILE A 72 11.33 -2.26 -7.47
C ILE A 72 10.42 -2.31 -6.24
N THR A 73 9.46 -1.39 -6.09
CA THR A 73 8.54 -1.40 -4.95
C THR A 73 7.63 -2.62 -4.97
N THR A 74 7.12 -3.02 -6.14
CA THR A 74 6.30 -4.23 -6.26
C THR A 74 7.12 -5.48 -5.90
N TYR A 75 8.39 -5.57 -6.32
CA TYR A 75 9.28 -6.67 -5.95
C TYR A 75 9.50 -6.78 -4.43
N TYR A 76 9.88 -5.68 -3.76
CA TYR A 76 10.08 -5.69 -2.31
C TYR A 76 8.79 -5.94 -1.53
N LEU A 77 7.66 -5.35 -1.95
CA LEU A 77 6.36 -5.64 -1.32
C LEU A 77 5.96 -7.10 -1.51
N ASN A 78 6.25 -7.72 -2.66
CA ASN A 78 5.98 -9.14 -2.90
C ASN A 78 6.90 -10.07 -2.09
N GLN A 79 8.02 -9.60 -1.51
CA GLN A 79 8.82 -10.38 -0.57
C GLN A 79 8.20 -10.47 0.84
N ILE A 80 7.27 -9.57 1.18
CA ILE A 80 6.64 -9.49 2.51
C ILE A 80 5.12 -9.75 2.49
N ALA A 81 4.48 -9.75 1.32
CA ALA A 81 3.07 -10.08 1.17
C ALA A 81 2.83 -11.59 1.35
N ASN A 82 1.70 -11.92 1.99
CA ASN A 82 1.21 -13.27 2.29
C ASN A 82 2.23 -14.16 3.06
N THR A 83 3.23 -13.57 3.71
CA THR A 83 4.31 -14.25 4.46
C THR A 83 4.47 -13.68 5.87
N PRO A 84 4.88 -14.50 6.85
CA PRO A 84 5.18 -14.03 8.20
C PRO A 84 6.57 -13.37 8.25
N ILE A 85 6.59 -12.07 8.56
CA ILE A 85 7.79 -11.25 8.77
C ILE A 85 8.15 -11.27 10.26
N PHE A 86 9.35 -11.72 10.59
CA PHE A 86 9.86 -11.68 11.96
C PHE A 86 10.35 -10.26 12.29
N PHE A 87 9.73 -9.60 13.27
CA PHE A 87 10.15 -8.28 13.77
C PHE A 87 11.15 -8.39 14.93
N GLY A 88 11.45 -9.59 15.41
CA GLY A 88 12.35 -9.80 16.53
C GLY A 88 11.66 -9.63 17.88
N THR A 89 12.44 -9.32 18.89
CA THR A 89 11.98 -9.24 20.28
C THR A 89 11.73 -7.77 20.65
N VAL A 90 10.46 -7.40 20.77
CA VAL A 90 10.02 -6.13 21.35
C VAL A 90 10.05 -6.26 22.87
N MET A 91 10.39 -5.18 23.57
CA MET A 91 10.36 -5.09 25.02
C MET A 91 9.73 -3.77 25.41
N ASP A 92 8.63 -3.87 26.14
CA ASP A 92 7.86 -2.74 26.65
C ASP A 92 8.16 -2.58 28.13
N THR A 93 8.39 -1.35 28.57
CA THR A 93 8.98 -1.03 29.87
C THR A 93 8.37 0.25 30.43
N PHE A 94 8.47 0.44 31.75
CA PHE A 94 7.90 1.62 32.43
C PHE A 94 8.44 2.98 31.95
N SER A 95 9.52 3.02 31.16
CA SER A 95 10.08 4.25 30.57
C SER A 95 10.12 4.25 29.04
N ASN A 96 10.37 3.11 28.39
CA ASN A 96 10.40 2.96 26.93
C ASN A 96 9.22 2.08 26.51
N ASN A 97 8.32 2.60 25.67
CA ASN A 97 7.05 1.96 25.32
C ASN A 97 6.26 1.47 26.57
N PRO A 98 5.73 2.39 27.41
CA PRO A 98 4.91 2.00 28.54
C PRO A 98 3.53 1.50 28.07
N GLU A 99 3.27 0.20 28.23
CA GLU A 99 1.95 -0.40 28.00
C GLU A 99 1.03 -0.12 29.19
N GLU A 100 -0.10 0.57 28.97
CA GLU A 100 -1.10 0.83 30.02
C GLU A 100 -2.15 -0.30 30.07
N VAL A 101 -2.45 -0.81 31.27
CA VAL A 101 -3.57 -1.73 31.48
C VAL A 101 -4.88 -0.96 31.33
N PRO A 102 -5.76 -1.29 30.37
CA PRO A 102 -7.05 -0.62 30.25
C PRO A 102 -7.94 -0.95 31.46
N ILE A 103 -8.51 0.08 32.09
CA ILE A 103 -9.40 -0.06 33.26
C ILE A 103 -10.84 0.28 32.84
N GLY A 104 -11.71 -0.73 32.84
CA GLY A 104 -13.15 -0.55 32.68
C GLY A 104 -13.79 -0.09 33.99
N ALA A 105 -13.58 -0.87 35.06
CA ALA A 105 -13.96 -0.50 36.42
C ALA A 105 -12.94 -1.06 37.41
N LEU A 106 -12.37 -0.19 38.25
CA LEU A 106 -11.32 -0.58 39.19
C LEU A 106 -11.89 -1.29 40.43
N LEU A 107 -11.77 -2.62 40.47
CA LEU A 107 -12.13 -3.43 41.62
C LEU A 107 -10.90 -3.64 42.52
N ARG A 108 -10.94 -3.04 43.71
CA ARG A 108 -10.01 -3.33 44.82
C ARG A 108 -10.76 -3.95 45.98
N GLY A 109 -10.10 -4.83 46.73
CA GLY A 109 -10.66 -5.46 47.92
C GLY A 109 -9.59 -6.13 48.78
N SER A 110 -9.94 -6.48 50.00
CA SER A 110 -9.08 -7.23 50.92
C SER A 110 -9.89 -8.23 51.74
N GLY A 111 -9.21 -9.17 52.39
CA GLY A 111 -9.84 -10.18 53.21
C GLY A 111 -8.85 -11.03 53.99
N VAL A 112 -9.39 -11.98 54.75
CA VAL A 112 -8.64 -12.97 55.53
C VAL A 112 -8.87 -14.34 54.92
N LEU A 113 -7.82 -15.18 54.85
CA LEU A 113 -8.00 -16.59 54.54
C LEU A 113 -8.77 -17.27 55.66
N SER A 114 -9.83 -17.96 55.26
CA SER A 114 -10.73 -18.69 56.13
C SER A 114 -11.06 -20.01 55.43
N ALA A 115 -11.42 -21.04 56.19
CA ALA A 115 -11.98 -22.26 55.61
C ALA A 115 -13.16 -21.88 54.69
N VAL A 116 -13.12 -22.33 53.43
CA VAL A 116 -14.17 -22.06 52.45
C VAL A 116 -15.29 -23.06 52.67
N SER A 117 -16.45 -22.59 53.12
CA SER A 117 -17.65 -23.40 53.25
C SER A 117 -18.13 -23.84 51.86
N ALA A 118 -18.28 -25.15 51.67
CA ALA A 118 -18.85 -25.71 50.45
C ALA A 118 -20.33 -25.31 50.33
N GLY A 119 -20.66 -24.45 49.36
CA GLY A 119 -22.03 -23.94 49.22
C GLY A 119 -22.27 -22.81 48.22
N SER A 120 -21.28 -22.33 47.46
CA SER A 120 -21.57 -21.40 46.36
C SER A 120 -22.30 -22.12 45.23
N ALA A 121 -23.47 -21.62 44.83
CA ALA A 121 -24.23 -22.13 43.68
C ALA A 121 -23.44 -21.98 42.36
N ASN A 122 -22.60 -20.94 42.25
CA ASN A 122 -21.68 -20.72 41.15
C ASN A 122 -20.25 -20.60 41.74
N PRO A 123 -19.46 -21.68 41.79
CA PRO A 123 -18.10 -21.64 42.32
C PRO A 123 -17.13 -21.06 41.26
N PRO A 124 -16.24 -20.12 41.62
CA PRO A 124 -15.47 -19.34 40.65
C PRO A 124 -14.28 -20.10 40.05
N SER A 125 -13.85 -19.65 38.87
CA SER A 125 -12.66 -20.11 38.15
C SER A 125 -11.70 -18.94 37.90
N LEU A 126 -10.40 -19.22 37.68
CA LEU A 126 -9.44 -18.14 37.36
C LEU A 126 -9.76 -17.45 36.03
N ILE A 127 -10.38 -18.17 35.08
CA ILE A 127 -10.80 -17.61 33.80
C ILE A 127 -11.91 -16.57 33.95
N ASP A 128 -12.75 -16.68 34.98
CA ASP A 128 -13.79 -15.68 35.28
C ASP A 128 -13.15 -14.37 35.76
N LEU A 129 -12.16 -14.47 36.65
CA LEU A 129 -11.36 -13.33 37.10
C LEU A 129 -10.63 -12.64 35.94
N TYR A 130 -10.18 -13.41 34.95
CA TYR A 130 -9.47 -12.93 33.76
C TYR A 130 -10.39 -12.31 32.68
N THR A 131 -11.62 -12.80 32.52
CA THR A 131 -12.52 -12.41 31.41
C THR A 131 -13.71 -11.53 31.79
N THR A 132 -14.02 -11.35 33.09
CA THR A 132 -15.14 -10.47 33.50
C THR A 132 -14.88 -9.02 33.12
N SER A 133 -15.85 -8.37 32.44
CA SER A 133 -15.82 -6.95 32.13
C SER A 133 -16.92 -6.17 32.87
N CYS A 134 -16.61 -4.94 33.27
CA CYS A 134 -17.54 -4.00 33.89
C CYS A 134 -17.27 -2.57 33.39
N THR A 135 -18.35 -1.84 33.10
CA THR A 135 -18.31 -0.43 32.64
C THR A 135 -18.45 0.60 33.76
N ASP A 136 -18.79 0.15 34.97
CA ASP A 136 -19.03 1.03 36.12
C ASP A 136 -18.74 0.34 37.46
N ALA A 137 -18.77 1.14 38.53
CA ALA A 137 -18.51 0.69 39.89
C ALA A 137 -19.63 -0.19 40.50
N ALA A 138 -20.86 -0.14 39.98
CA ALA A 138 -21.96 -0.98 40.49
C ALA A 138 -21.82 -2.43 40.00
N CYS A 139 -21.44 -2.61 38.73
CA CYS A 139 -21.03 -3.90 38.17
C CYS A 139 -19.81 -4.47 38.95
N ALA A 140 -18.79 -3.64 39.19
CA ALA A 140 -17.61 -4.06 39.94
C ALA A 140 -17.95 -4.48 41.39
N ALA A 141 -18.83 -3.75 42.07
CA ALA A 141 -19.31 -4.08 43.42
C ALA A 141 -20.14 -5.37 43.44
N ALA A 142 -20.97 -5.63 42.42
CA ALA A 142 -21.72 -6.88 42.29
C ALA A 142 -20.81 -8.10 42.06
N TYR A 143 -19.67 -7.93 41.39
CA TYR A 143 -18.69 -8.99 41.16
C TYR A 143 -17.71 -9.20 42.33
N ALA A 144 -17.53 -8.21 43.20
CA ALA A 144 -16.57 -8.25 44.32
C ALA A 144 -16.66 -9.51 45.22
N PRO A 145 -17.84 -10.05 45.60
CA PRO A 145 -17.92 -11.27 46.41
C PRO A 145 -17.33 -12.51 45.69
N THR A 146 -17.52 -12.61 44.37
CA THR A 146 -16.99 -13.69 43.53
C THR A 146 -15.47 -13.61 43.45
N ALA A 147 -14.93 -12.40 43.28
CA ALA A 147 -13.48 -12.16 43.28
C ALA A 147 -12.84 -12.48 44.64
N LEU A 148 -13.44 -12.04 45.75
CA LEU A 148 -12.97 -12.34 47.11
C LEU A 148 -12.99 -13.86 47.40
N LEU A 149 -14.03 -14.57 46.97
CA LEU A 149 -14.10 -16.04 47.11
C LEU A 149 -13.01 -16.73 46.29
N ALA A 150 -12.77 -16.30 45.06
CA ALA A 150 -11.73 -16.85 44.19
C ALA A 150 -10.32 -16.68 44.79
N TRP A 151 -9.98 -15.49 45.32
CA TRP A 151 -8.71 -15.26 45.99
C TRP A 151 -8.56 -16.05 47.31
N LYS A 152 -9.65 -16.26 48.07
CA LYS A 152 -9.64 -17.15 49.24
C LYS A 152 -9.34 -18.60 48.89
N ILE A 153 -9.97 -19.12 47.83
CA ILE A 153 -9.71 -20.49 47.37
C ILE A 153 -8.26 -20.62 46.90
N LEU A 154 -7.74 -19.63 46.15
CA LEU A 154 -6.35 -19.63 45.70
C LEU A 154 -5.35 -19.59 46.86
N GLY A 155 -5.55 -18.73 47.86
CA GLY A 155 -4.65 -18.65 49.02
C GLY A 155 -4.68 -19.94 49.86
N ASN A 156 -5.85 -20.55 50.06
CA ASN A 156 -5.96 -21.86 50.70
C ASN A 156 -5.27 -22.97 49.89
N ALA A 157 -5.15 -22.82 48.56
CA ALA A 157 -4.44 -23.77 47.71
C ALA A 157 -2.91 -23.76 47.89
N PHE A 158 -2.34 -22.81 48.64
CA PHE A 158 -0.92 -22.87 49.03
C PHE A 158 -0.61 -24.14 49.84
N ALA A 159 -1.57 -24.70 50.58
CA ALA A 159 -1.43 -25.97 51.28
C ALA A 159 -1.23 -27.19 50.34
N LEU A 160 -1.48 -27.05 49.03
CA LEU A 160 -1.24 -28.10 48.03
C LEU A 160 0.22 -28.11 47.50
N ILE A 161 1.02 -27.12 47.86
CA ILE A 161 2.37 -26.95 47.31
C ILE A 161 3.40 -27.76 48.15
N PRO A 162 4.04 -28.80 47.60
CA PRO A 162 5.10 -29.51 48.30
C PRO A 162 6.35 -28.62 48.43
N ASN A 163 6.98 -28.62 49.61
CA ASN A 163 8.21 -27.87 49.90
C ASN A 163 8.11 -26.37 49.53
N PHE A 164 7.03 -25.72 49.93
CA PHE A 164 6.81 -24.29 49.69
C PHE A 164 7.84 -23.43 50.45
N ASP A 165 8.48 -22.46 49.78
CA ASP A 165 9.55 -21.61 50.35
C ASP A 165 9.10 -20.87 51.63
N GLN A 166 7.80 -20.62 51.76
CA GLN A 166 7.18 -19.87 52.86
C GLN A 166 6.12 -20.72 53.58
N THR A 167 6.52 -21.86 54.13
CA THR A 167 5.65 -22.83 54.86
C THR A 167 4.70 -22.20 55.89
N ALA A 168 5.04 -21.03 56.44
CA ALA A 168 4.17 -20.24 57.31
C ALA A 168 2.81 -19.86 56.69
N PHE A 169 2.68 -19.81 55.36
CA PHE A 169 1.38 -19.59 54.69
C PHE A 169 0.56 -20.89 54.51
N GLN A 170 1.11 -22.03 54.92
CA GLN A 170 0.45 -23.35 54.95
C GLN A 170 0.05 -23.75 56.38
N ASP A 171 0.56 -23.07 57.40
CA ASP A 171 0.25 -23.32 58.81
C ASP A 171 -1.16 -22.78 59.17
N PRO A 172 -2.13 -23.64 59.54
CA PRO A 172 -3.49 -23.22 59.85
C PRO A 172 -3.60 -22.41 61.15
N ALA A 173 -2.52 -22.27 61.94
CA ALA A 173 -2.47 -21.36 63.08
C ALA A 173 -2.12 -19.90 62.70
N GLN A 174 -1.72 -19.62 61.44
CA GLN A 174 -1.41 -18.26 60.98
C GLN A 174 -2.63 -17.58 60.35
N THR A 175 -2.96 -16.37 60.79
CA THR A 175 -3.95 -15.52 60.15
C THR A 175 -3.35 -14.88 58.89
N VAL A 176 -3.44 -15.57 57.75
CA VAL A 176 -3.06 -15.01 56.44
C VAL A 176 -4.14 -14.03 55.97
N GLN A 177 -3.72 -12.82 55.61
CA GLN A 177 -4.55 -11.78 55.00
C GLN A 177 -4.20 -11.63 53.52
N PHE A 178 -5.05 -10.95 52.76
CA PHE A 178 -4.76 -10.59 51.37
C PHE A 178 -5.42 -9.28 50.94
N SER A 179 -4.75 -8.58 50.03
CA SER A 179 -5.26 -7.43 49.28
C SER A 179 -5.22 -7.76 47.79
N HIS A 180 -6.20 -7.30 47.01
CA HIS A 180 -6.30 -7.60 45.57
C HIS A 180 -6.79 -6.43 44.72
N ILE A 181 -6.48 -6.50 43.42
CA ILE A 181 -6.81 -5.51 42.40
C ILE A 181 -7.20 -6.19 41.08
N ASN A 182 -8.18 -5.63 40.36
CA ASN A 182 -8.63 -6.06 39.04
C ASN A 182 -9.15 -4.86 38.25
N ASN A 183 -8.85 -4.79 36.95
CA ASN A 183 -9.21 -3.70 36.02
C ASN A 183 -10.56 -3.88 35.30
N LEU A 184 -11.12 -5.10 35.33
CA LEU A 184 -12.44 -5.47 34.76
C LEU A 184 -12.71 -4.94 33.34
N ALA A 185 -11.72 -5.04 32.45
CA ALA A 185 -11.81 -4.67 31.04
C ALA A 185 -12.07 -5.87 30.10
N GLY A 186 -12.22 -7.09 30.63
CA GLY A 186 -12.47 -8.31 29.85
C GLY A 186 -11.21 -9.00 29.31
N LYS A 187 -10.07 -8.30 29.34
CA LYS A 187 -8.72 -8.88 29.37
C LYS A 187 -8.03 -8.37 30.62
N ASN A 188 -8.32 -9.03 31.73
CA ASN A 188 -7.93 -8.52 33.02
C ASN A 188 -6.48 -8.87 33.35
N THR A 189 -5.90 -8.08 34.24
CA THR A 189 -4.63 -8.35 34.91
C THR A 189 -4.90 -8.43 36.41
N PRO A 190 -5.55 -9.50 36.92
CA PRO A 190 -5.90 -9.60 38.34
C PRO A 190 -4.64 -9.94 39.15
N LEU A 191 -4.39 -9.19 40.22
CA LEU A 191 -3.33 -9.50 41.18
C LEU A 191 -3.84 -9.52 42.62
N ALA A 192 -3.14 -10.25 43.47
CA ALA A 192 -3.26 -10.19 44.91
C ALA A 192 -1.90 -10.29 45.61
N GLN A 193 -1.77 -9.65 46.76
CA GLN A 193 -0.69 -9.81 47.73
C GLN A 193 -1.28 -10.52 48.97
N PHE A 194 -0.79 -11.70 49.28
CA PHE A 194 -1.08 -12.43 50.52
C PHE A 194 0.03 -12.16 51.54
N TYR A 195 -0.32 -11.83 52.78
CA TYR A 195 0.64 -11.48 53.84
C TYR A 195 0.21 -12.01 55.21
N ILE A 196 1.11 -11.96 56.19
CA ILE A 196 0.83 -12.27 57.60
C ILE A 196 1.37 -11.10 58.43
N ASP A 197 0.57 -10.55 59.33
CA ASP A 197 0.95 -9.40 60.15
C ASP A 197 2.26 -9.64 60.91
N GLY A 198 3.14 -8.65 60.91
CA GLY A 198 4.46 -8.72 61.54
C GLY A 198 5.53 -9.51 60.78
N LYS A 199 5.23 -10.09 59.61
CA LYS A 199 6.23 -10.76 58.75
C LYS A 199 6.66 -9.86 57.60
N SER A 200 7.94 -9.93 57.24
CA SER A 200 8.57 -9.11 56.18
C SER A 200 8.37 -9.67 54.77
N ILE A 201 7.64 -10.79 54.61
CA ILE A 201 7.48 -11.52 53.35
C ILE A 201 6.00 -11.66 53.03
N ALA A 202 5.68 -11.47 51.76
CA ALA A 202 4.36 -11.67 51.16
C ALA A 202 4.45 -12.60 49.95
N ILE A 203 3.33 -13.20 49.56
CA ILE A 203 3.18 -13.94 48.30
C ILE A 203 2.37 -13.07 47.34
N THR A 204 2.98 -12.58 46.26
CA THR A 204 2.26 -11.88 45.20
C THR A 204 1.86 -12.87 44.12
N CYS A 205 0.56 -12.92 43.80
CA CYS A 205 -0.02 -13.73 42.75
C CYS A 205 -0.56 -12.85 41.61
N MET A 206 -0.29 -13.23 40.36
CA MET A 206 -0.87 -12.62 39.14
C MET A 206 -1.60 -13.70 38.35
N ILE A 207 -2.80 -13.41 37.85
CA ILE A 207 -3.54 -14.33 36.96
C ILE A 207 -3.25 -13.97 35.51
N ARG A 208 -2.77 -14.93 34.72
CA ARG A 208 -2.46 -14.78 33.29
C ARG A 208 -2.97 -15.98 32.51
N ARG A 209 -3.40 -15.76 31.27
CA ARG A 209 -3.79 -16.84 30.36
C ARG A 209 -2.54 -17.52 29.79
N ALA A 210 -2.45 -18.84 29.91
CA ALA A 210 -1.33 -19.62 29.43
C ALA A 210 -1.80 -20.92 28.76
N SER A 211 -0.91 -21.54 27.99
CA SER A 211 -1.11 -22.81 27.33
C SER A 211 -0.19 -23.85 27.97
N PHE A 212 -0.70 -25.03 28.32
CA PHE A 212 0.10 -26.04 29.01
C PHE A 212 -0.32 -27.48 28.72
N TYR A 213 0.64 -28.41 28.78
CA TYR A 213 0.44 -29.85 28.63
C TYR A 213 1.52 -30.62 29.40
N LEU A 214 1.25 -31.89 29.71
CA LEU A 214 2.21 -32.76 30.41
C LEU A 214 3.43 -33.05 29.51
N THR A 215 4.65 -33.09 30.08
CA THR A 215 5.88 -33.29 29.28
C THR A 215 5.91 -34.63 28.54
N GLN A 216 5.19 -35.64 29.07
CA GLN A 216 4.95 -36.94 28.44
C GLN A 216 3.81 -36.96 27.39
N GLN A 217 3.26 -35.82 26.98
CA GLN A 217 2.19 -35.69 25.99
C GLN A 217 2.59 -34.82 24.79
N ALA A 218 1.86 -34.95 23.68
CA ALA A 218 2.05 -34.13 22.49
C ALA A 218 1.42 -32.74 22.66
N ALA A 219 2.02 -31.70 22.07
CA ALA A 219 1.53 -30.32 22.15
C ALA A 219 0.08 -30.11 21.64
N SER A 220 -0.48 -31.06 20.88
CA SER A 220 -1.88 -31.08 20.48
C SER A 220 -2.87 -31.35 21.63
N THR A 221 -2.41 -31.77 22.81
CA THR A 221 -3.23 -31.90 24.03
C THR A 221 -3.19 -30.66 24.92
N ALA A 222 -2.61 -29.54 24.45
CA ALA A 222 -2.46 -28.32 25.23
C ALA A 222 -3.79 -27.68 25.64
N VAL A 223 -3.91 -27.42 26.94
CA VAL A 223 -5.04 -26.72 27.57
C VAL A 223 -4.72 -25.23 27.64
N ASN A 224 -5.65 -24.39 27.21
CA ASN A 224 -5.52 -22.93 27.23
C ASN A 224 -6.45 -22.33 28.30
N ASP A 225 -5.92 -22.10 29.51
CA ASP A 225 -6.69 -21.64 30.69
C ASP A 225 -6.03 -20.39 31.32
N ALA A 226 -6.69 -19.78 32.29
CA ALA A 226 -6.09 -18.81 33.18
C ALA A 226 -5.41 -19.53 34.36
N LEU A 227 -4.13 -19.23 34.58
CA LEU A 227 -3.32 -19.76 35.66
C LEU A 227 -2.89 -18.64 36.60
N ALA A 228 -2.78 -18.93 37.88
CA ALA A 228 -2.27 -18.02 38.90
C ALA A 228 -0.79 -18.31 39.15
N PHE A 229 0.02 -17.27 38.99
CA PHE A 229 1.47 -17.31 39.15
C PHE A 229 1.84 -16.58 40.43
N CYS A 230 2.18 -17.34 41.46
CA CYS A 230 2.46 -16.86 42.81
C CYS A 230 3.96 -16.91 43.10
N SER A 231 4.54 -15.83 43.61
CA SER A 231 5.97 -15.72 43.95
C SER A 231 6.16 -14.99 45.27
N GLN A 232 7.21 -15.33 46.03
CA GLN A 232 7.57 -14.57 47.23
C GLN A 232 8.14 -13.18 46.87
N ARG A 233 7.68 -12.15 47.57
CA ARG A 233 8.16 -10.76 47.51
C ARG A 233 8.31 -10.24 48.93
N ASN A 234 9.10 -9.19 49.14
CA ASN A 234 9.06 -8.45 50.41
C ASN A 234 7.63 -7.91 50.66
N TYR A 235 7.18 -7.92 51.90
CA TYR A 235 5.90 -7.30 52.27
C TYR A 235 5.96 -5.79 52.04
N ASP A 236 4.83 -5.25 51.57
CA ASP A 236 4.68 -3.88 51.11
C ASP A 236 3.30 -3.40 51.58
N ALA A 237 3.27 -2.53 52.58
CA ALA A 237 2.04 -2.05 53.20
C ALA A 237 1.27 -1.04 52.33
N ASN A 238 1.89 -0.51 51.26
CA ASN A 238 1.28 0.43 50.32
C ASN A 238 1.01 -0.24 48.96
N TRP A 239 0.96 -1.58 48.92
CA TRP A 239 0.84 -2.37 47.69
C TRP A 239 -0.36 -1.95 46.83
N GLY A 240 -0.09 -1.55 45.59
CA GLY A 240 -1.09 -1.21 44.59
C GLY A 240 -1.37 -2.37 43.64
N CYS A 241 -0.33 -2.85 42.97
CA CYS A 241 -0.39 -4.01 42.07
C CYS A 241 0.99 -4.66 41.79
N GLU A 242 2.03 -4.31 42.53
CA GLU A 242 3.44 -4.58 42.19
C GLU A 242 3.82 -6.04 42.45
N ASN A 243 4.33 -6.73 41.41
CA ASN A 243 4.66 -8.15 41.41
C ASN A 243 6.13 -8.45 41.00
N GLU A 244 6.99 -7.43 41.03
CA GLU A 244 8.41 -7.57 40.71
C GLU A 244 9.14 -8.41 41.78
N VAL A 245 9.92 -9.40 41.32
CA VAL A 245 10.70 -10.33 42.14
C VAL A 245 11.99 -10.69 41.41
N ASP A 246 13.02 -11.11 42.15
CA ASP A 246 14.32 -11.51 41.56
C ASP A 246 14.15 -12.67 40.54
N PRO A 247 14.91 -12.69 39.42
CA PRO A 247 14.74 -13.69 38.36
C PRO A 247 14.96 -15.15 38.79
N THR A 248 15.62 -15.39 39.94
CA THR A 248 15.87 -16.73 40.51
C THR A 248 14.81 -17.19 41.51
N VAL A 249 13.80 -16.37 41.81
CA VAL A 249 12.69 -16.72 42.71
C VAL A 249 11.84 -17.85 42.14
N ASN A 250 11.33 -18.71 43.02
CA ASN A 250 10.35 -19.74 42.69
C ASN A 250 8.99 -19.09 42.41
N THR A 251 8.48 -19.31 41.19
CA THR A 251 7.11 -18.99 40.79
C THR A 251 6.30 -20.29 40.78
N TYR A 252 5.31 -20.37 41.66
CA TYR A 252 4.39 -21.49 41.81
C TYR A 252 3.16 -21.25 40.94
N VAL A 253 2.73 -22.28 40.22
CA VAL A 253 1.63 -22.21 39.26
C VAL A 253 0.45 -23.03 39.74
N LEU A 254 -0.67 -22.33 39.94
CA LEU A 254 -1.94 -22.87 40.43
C LEU A 254 -3.02 -22.69 39.36
N GLN A 255 -3.82 -23.74 39.14
CA GLN A 255 -5.07 -23.65 38.37
C GLN A 255 -6.24 -23.62 39.36
N MET A 256 -7.36 -22.98 39.01
CA MET A 256 -8.63 -23.19 39.70
C MET A 256 -9.80 -23.13 38.72
N ASN A 257 -10.61 -24.19 38.73
CA ASN A 257 -11.74 -24.42 37.84
C ASN A 257 -12.94 -24.83 38.71
N LYS A 258 -14.05 -24.10 38.61
CA LYS A 258 -15.28 -24.33 39.39
C LYS A 258 -15.03 -24.49 40.91
N GLY A 259 -14.19 -23.62 41.46
CA GLY A 259 -13.81 -23.58 42.87
C GLY A 259 -12.89 -24.70 43.36
N VAL A 260 -12.47 -25.62 42.48
CA VAL A 260 -11.44 -26.61 42.79
C VAL A 260 -10.09 -26.08 42.31
N ALA A 261 -9.16 -25.89 43.23
CA ALA A 261 -7.79 -25.49 42.93
C ALA A 261 -6.83 -26.69 42.86
N SER A 262 -5.81 -26.59 42.02
CA SER A 262 -4.77 -27.63 41.84
C SER A 262 -3.39 -27.00 41.63
N PHE A 263 -2.35 -27.67 42.14
CA PHE A 263 -0.96 -27.29 41.92
C PHE A 263 -0.41 -27.94 40.65
N ILE A 264 -0.03 -27.11 39.67
CA ILE A 264 0.47 -27.54 38.36
C ILE A 264 1.99 -27.72 38.39
N GLY A 265 2.70 -26.90 39.16
CA GLY A 265 4.14 -27.05 39.39
C GLY A 265 4.84 -25.73 39.74
N VAL A 266 6.16 -25.80 39.93
CA VAL A 266 7.05 -24.67 40.21
C VAL A 266 8.07 -24.49 39.09
N VAL A 267 8.39 -23.23 38.80
CA VAL A 267 9.40 -22.81 37.82
C VAL A 267 10.15 -21.58 38.35
N LYS A 268 11.32 -21.25 37.79
CA LYS A 268 12.03 -19.98 38.10
C LYS A 268 11.41 -18.81 37.34
N ARG A 269 11.34 -17.62 37.98
CA ARG A 269 10.75 -16.40 37.37
C ARG A 269 11.34 -16.09 35.99
N ASN A 270 12.65 -16.25 35.81
CA ASN A 270 13.35 -16.03 34.53
C ASN A 270 12.94 -16.95 33.36
N GLN A 271 12.15 -18.01 33.59
CA GLN A 271 11.61 -18.83 32.50
C GLN A 271 10.26 -18.31 31.99
N VAL A 272 9.55 -17.49 32.76
CA VAL A 272 8.18 -17.03 32.47
C VAL A 272 8.04 -15.51 32.31
N TYR A 273 9.05 -14.75 32.74
CA TYR A 273 9.19 -13.30 32.58
C TYR A 273 10.42 -12.97 31.74
N MET A 274 10.29 -12.03 30.78
CA MET A 274 11.31 -11.68 29.79
C MET A 274 11.95 -12.88 29.07
N ASN A 275 11.13 -13.88 28.76
CA ASN A 275 11.52 -15.11 28.06
C ASN A 275 10.52 -15.40 26.92
N ALA A 276 10.23 -14.37 26.13
CA ALA A 276 9.16 -14.38 25.14
C ALA A 276 9.36 -15.46 24.04
N GLY A 277 8.25 -16.08 23.61
CA GLY A 277 8.29 -17.15 22.60
C GLY A 277 8.97 -18.47 23.02
N ARG A 278 9.39 -18.62 24.29
CA ARG A 278 9.96 -19.88 24.80
C ARG A 278 8.94 -20.72 25.57
N GLN A 279 9.23 -22.01 25.63
CA GLN A 279 8.55 -22.97 26.48
C GLN A 279 9.32 -23.11 27.80
N ALA A 280 8.60 -23.07 28.92
CA ALA A 280 9.12 -23.29 30.26
C ALA A 280 8.69 -24.68 30.77
N GLU A 281 9.52 -25.31 31.61
CA GLU A 281 9.19 -26.59 32.25
C GLU A 281 8.86 -26.37 33.73
N LEU A 282 7.66 -26.80 34.12
CA LEU A 282 7.16 -26.81 35.50
C LEU A 282 7.47 -28.17 36.13
N SER A 283 7.95 -28.15 37.38
CA SER A 283 8.33 -29.33 38.14
C SER A 283 7.53 -29.48 39.44
N GLY A 284 7.54 -30.66 40.06
CA GLY A 284 6.92 -30.89 41.38
C GLY A 284 5.38 -30.96 41.39
N GLY A 285 4.71 -30.78 40.25
CA GLY A 285 3.26 -30.96 40.13
C GLY A 285 2.83 -32.42 40.31
N LEU A 286 1.62 -32.64 40.84
CA LEU A 286 1.10 -33.98 41.15
C LEU A 286 0.94 -34.90 39.92
N SER A 287 0.86 -34.32 38.73
CA SER A 287 0.71 -35.05 37.45
C SER A 287 2.04 -35.33 36.73
N GLY A 288 3.18 -34.92 37.32
CA GLY A 288 4.51 -34.96 36.70
C GLY A 288 4.95 -33.60 36.17
N GLY A 289 5.90 -33.60 35.22
CA GLY A 289 6.37 -32.38 34.57
C GLY A 289 5.30 -31.80 33.63
N VAL A 290 5.21 -30.47 33.56
CA VAL A 290 4.28 -29.75 32.69
C VAL A 290 5.06 -28.74 31.85
N PHE A 291 4.91 -28.80 30.52
CA PHE A 291 5.34 -27.72 29.64
C PHE A 291 4.34 -26.57 29.68
N LEU A 292 4.85 -25.36 29.79
CA LEU A 292 4.12 -24.10 29.86
C LEU A 292 4.58 -23.17 28.73
N GLN A 293 3.65 -22.55 28.02
CA GLN A 293 3.94 -21.62 26.93
C GLN A 293 2.94 -20.46 26.90
N SER A 294 3.35 -19.34 26.31
CA SER A 294 2.50 -18.18 26.06
C SER A 294 1.33 -18.52 25.13
N VAL A 295 0.12 -18.06 25.44
CA VAL A 295 -0.94 -17.93 24.42
C VAL A 295 -0.61 -16.67 23.60
N PRO A 296 -0.34 -16.76 22.29
CA PRO A 296 0.00 -15.58 21.50
C PRO A 296 -1.18 -14.61 21.43
N GLY A 297 -0.89 -13.33 21.63
CA GLY A 297 -1.78 -12.25 21.20
C GLY A 297 -1.76 -12.18 19.68
N VAL A 298 -2.92 -12.01 19.06
CA VAL A 298 -3.03 -11.77 17.61
C VAL A 298 -3.86 -10.50 17.45
N ASP A 299 -3.23 -9.46 16.96
CA ASP A 299 -3.83 -8.16 16.75
C ASP A 299 -4.14 -8.00 15.26
N GLU A 300 -5.42 -7.83 14.96
CA GLU A 300 -5.97 -7.73 13.61
C GLU A 300 -6.17 -6.27 13.23
N TYR A 301 -5.71 -5.87 12.05
CA TYR A 301 -5.88 -4.52 11.52
C TYR A 301 -6.58 -4.60 10.16
N GLN A 302 -7.64 -3.80 9.99
CA GLN A 302 -8.50 -3.76 8.79
C GLN A 302 -8.98 -5.16 8.35
N GLY A 303 -9.74 -5.85 9.20
CA GLY A 303 -10.36 -7.15 8.87
C GLY A 303 -9.37 -8.28 8.56
N GLY A 304 -8.11 -8.14 9.00
CA GLY A 304 -7.06 -9.13 8.80
C GLY A 304 -6.21 -8.93 7.55
N VAL A 305 -6.27 -7.76 6.92
CA VAL A 305 -5.30 -7.28 5.92
C VAL A 305 -3.89 -7.18 6.52
N VAL A 306 -3.78 -6.74 7.78
CA VAL A 306 -2.56 -6.90 8.58
C VAL A 306 -2.90 -7.68 9.85
N GLN A 307 -2.03 -8.62 10.21
CA GLN A 307 -2.08 -9.32 11.49
C GLN A 307 -0.71 -9.23 12.17
N ALA A 308 -0.67 -8.75 13.41
CA ALA A 308 0.52 -8.83 14.26
C ALA A 308 0.30 -9.96 15.28
N SER A 309 1.18 -10.96 15.29
CA SER A 309 1.15 -12.08 16.24
C SER A 309 2.33 -11.96 17.20
N ALA A 310 2.06 -11.99 18.50
CA ALA A 310 3.04 -11.83 19.56
C ALA A 310 2.79 -12.85 20.67
N PRO A 311 3.54 -13.97 20.70
CA PRO A 311 3.84 -14.68 21.94
C PRO A 311 4.62 -13.75 22.90
N TRP A 312 3.87 -12.96 23.66
CA TRP A 312 4.33 -12.24 24.84
C TRP A 312 4.79 -13.21 25.93
N ASP A 313 5.65 -12.76 26.83
CA ASP A 313 6.01 -13.53 28.01
C ASP A 313 4.79 -13.80 28.91
N VAL A 314 4.81 -14.97 29.54
CA VAL A 314 3.65 -15.49 30.29
C VAL A 314 3.31 -14.56 31.46
N LEU A 315 4.33 -14.02 32.13
CA LEU A 315 4.24 -13.38 33.43
C LEU A 315 4.97 -12.02 33.48
N ALA A 316 4.34 -11.02 32.88
CA ALA A 316 4.74 -9.61 32.94
C ALA A 316 4.95 -9.07 34.37
N VAL A 317 5.68 -7.96 34.49
CA VAL A 317 5.80 -7.18 35.73
C VAL A 317 4.87 -5.96 35.68
N THR A 318 4.25 -5.61 36.82
CA THR A 318 3.27 -4.52 36.94
C THR A 318 3.73 -3.42 37.89
N SER A 319 3.38 -2.18 37.57
CA SER A 319 3.56 -1.01 38.45
C SER A 319 2.28 -0.17 38.49
N CYS A 320 1.85 0.19 39.69
CA CYS A 320 0.71 1.07 39.97
C CYS A 320 1.11 2.30 40.79
N ALA A 321 2.41 2.62 40.87
CA ALA A 321 2.93 3.78 41.60
C ALA A 321 2.35 5.13 41.10
N THR A 322 1.86 5.18 39.85
CA THR A 322 1.21 6.33 39.23
C THR A 322 -0.28 6.13 38.95
N LEU A 323 -0.89 5.01 39.41
CA LEU A 323 -2.28 4.66 39.12
C LEU A 323 -3.26 5.65 39.76
N ASN A 324 -3.97 6.40 38.92
CA ASN A 324 -5.01 7.34 39.34
C ASN A 324 -6.42 6.78 39.09
N PRO A 325 -7.19 6.43 40.14
CA PRO A 325 -8.56 5.93 40.01
C PRO A 325 -9.58 6.92 39.41
N SER A 326 -9.27 8.21 39.27
CA SER A 326 -10.18 9.18 38.64
C SER A 326 -10.00 9.32 37.13
N THR A 327 -8.85 8.87 36.58
CA THR A 327 -8.57 8.89 35.13
C THR A 327 -8.43 7.50 34.52
N ASN A 328 -8.54 6.43 35.32
CA ASN A 328 -8.39 5.03 34.87
C ASN A 328 -7.05 4.75 34.14
N SER A 329 -5.99 5.46 34.51
CA SER A 329 -4.66 5.39 33.90
C SER A 329 -3.53 5.31 34.94
N GLY A 330 -2.31 5.02 34.50
CA GLY A 330 -1.11 4.89 35.36
C GLY A 330 -0.91 3.50 35.97
N TRP A 331 -1.62 2.47 35.48
CA TRP A 331 -1.28 1.07 35.72
C TRP A 331 -0.45 0.59 34.53
N LEU A 332 0.85 0.41 34.72
CA LEU A 332 1.79 0.05 33.66
C LEU A 332 2.16 -1.43 33.70
N LEU A 333 2.45 -1.98 32.52
CA LEU A 333 3.06 -3.29 32.31
C LEU A 333 4.51 -3.15 31.81
N GLN A 334 5.34 -4.09 32.23
CA GLN A 334 6.66 -4.38 31.66
C GLN A 334 6.66 -5.83 31.18
N MET A 335 6.89 -6.03 29.88
CA MET A 335 6.74 -7.30 29.19
C MET A 335 7.61 -7.38 27.94
N GLN A 336 7.74 -8.58 27.38
CA GLN A 336 8.55 -8.85 26.20
C GLN A 336 7.76 -9.71 25.22
N GLY A 337 7.84 -9.40 23.92
CA GLY A 337 7.09 -10.08 22.87
C GLY A 337 7.96 -10.41 21.68
N VAL A 338 7.85 -11.64 21.16
CA VAL A 338 8.47 -12.01 19.88
C VAL A 338 7.47 -11.72 18.77
N VAL A 339 7.56 -10.54 18.16
CA VAL A 339 6.53 -10.03 17.24
C VAL A 339 6.76 -10.56 15.83
N THR A 340 5.68 -11.05 15.20
CA THR A 340 5.64 -11.51 13.82
C THR A 340 4.47 -10.86 13.09
N MET A 341 4.73 -10.15 12.00
CA MET A 341 3.71 -9.49 11.19
C MET A 341 3.39 -10.32 9.94
N THR A 342 2.12 -10.53 9.62
CA THR A 342 1.66 -11.03 8.32
C THR A 342 0.81 -9.97 7.64
N TRP A 343 1.20 -9.55 6.43
CA TRP A 343 0.40 -8.67 5.58
C TRP A 343 -0.24 -9.49 4.45
N LYS A 344 -1.58 -9.44 4.33
CA LYS A 344 -2.31 -10.10 3.24
C LYS A 344 -2.55 -9.12 2.11
N CYS A 345 -2.10 -9.46 0.90
CA CYS A 345 -2.23 -8.55 -0.25
C CYS A 345 -2.15 -9.27 -1.59
N ASP A 346 -3.31 -9.62 -2.14
CA ASP A 346 -3.42 -10.30 -3.45
C ASP A 346 -3.45 -9.31 -4.63
N SER A 347 -3.42 -7.99 -4.37
CA SER A 347 -3.41 -6.93 -5.39
C SER A 347 -2.01 -6.62 -5.97
N LEU A 348 -0.94 -7.25 -5.46
CA LEU A 348 0.43 -7.07 -5.98
C LEU A 348 0.66 -7.80 -7.31
N MET A 349 0.34 -7.12 -8.42
CA MET A 349 0.57 -7.66 -9.76
C MET A 349 2.04 -7.53 -10.21
N LEU A 350 2.95 -8.30 -9.58
CA LEU A 350 4.39 -8.31 -9.91
C LEU A 350 4.65 -8.52 -11.41
N THR A 351 3.99 -9.50 -12.03
CA THR A 351 4.07 -9.75 -13.48
C THR A 351 3.71 -8.52 -14.32
N ASN A 352 2.66 -7.79 -13.94
CA ASN A 352 2.23 -6.60 -14.70
C ASN A 352 3.17 -5.41 -14.47
N SER A 353 3.80 -5.29 -13.28
CA SER A 353 4.86 -4.30 -13.05
C SER A 353 6.09 -4.55 -13.94
N ILE A 354 6.48 -5.82 -14.13
CA ILE A 354 7.59 -6.22 -15.00
C ILE A 354 7.23 -6.01 -16.48
N VAL A 355 6.01 -6.39 -16.90
CA VAL A 355 5.51 -6.14 -18.27
C VAL A 355 5.46 -4.64 -18.57
N LEU A 356 4.97 -3.81 -17.65
CA LEU A 356 4.98 -2.35 -17.79
C LEU A 356 6.41 -1.83 -17.93
N TRP A 357 7.33 -2.26 -17.07
CA TRP A 357 8.74 -1.85 -17.12
C TRP A 357 9.40 -2.20 -18.46
N VAL A 358 9.24 -3.44 -18.93
CA VAL A 358 9.74 -3.89 -20.25
C VAL A 358 9.12 -3.09 -21.39
N MET A 359 7.82 -2.79 -21.34
CA MET A 359 7.17 -1.90 -22.32
C MET A 359 7.75 -0.48 -22.28
N THR A 360 8.00 0.10 -21.10
CA THR A 360 8.62 1.45 -21.01
C THR A 360 10.05 1.47 -21.56
N LEU A 361 10.85 0.43 -21.30
CA LEU A 361 12.20 0.28 -21.85
C LEU A 361 12.17 0.18 -23.39
N TYR A 362 11.25 -0.63 -23.94
CA TYR A 362 11.06 -0.71 -25.40
C TYR A 362 10.64 0.66 -25.99
N LEU A 363 9.71 1.37 -25.36
CA LEU A 363 9.26 2.68 -25.84
C LEU A 363 10.34 3.77 -25.73
N VAL A 364 11.17 3.76 -24.68
CA VAL A 364 12.37 4.62 -24.60
C VAL A 364 13.39 4.24 -25.67
N LEU A 365 13.59 2.95 -25.96
CA LEU A 365 14.48 2.49 -27.01
C LEU A 365 14.01 2.99 -28.39
N LEU A 366 12.71 2.93 -28.68
CA LEU A 366 12.12 3.54 -29.89
C LEU A 366 12.32 5.06 -29.93
N GLN A 367 12.04 5.76 -28.82
CA GLN A 367 12.25 7.21 -28.73
C GLN A 367 13.73 7.59 -28.93
N THR A 368 14.66 6.77 -28.44
CA THR A 368 16.11 7.04 -28.51
C THR A 368 16.70 6.73 -29.88
N ILE A 369 16.21 5.68 -30.56
CA ILE A 369 16.70 5.27 -31.88
C ILE A 369 16.06 6.11 -32.99
N PHE A 370 14.74 6.28 -32.98
CA PHE A 370 13.99 6.83 -34.12
C PHE A 370 13.48 8.26 -33.90
N LEU A 371 13.03 8.61 -32.68
CA LEU A 371 12.41 9.91 -32.38
C LEU A 371 13.27 10.81 -31.46
N ARG A 372 14.60 10.67 -31.53
CA ARG A 372 15.55 11.34 -30.61
C ARG A 372 15.43 12.87 -30.62
N ARG A 373 15.10 13.43 -31.78
CA ARG A 373 14.93 14.88 -32.02
C ARG A 373 13.47 15.34 -31.88
N SER A 374 12.51 14.43 -31.69
CA SER A 374 11.08 14.76 -31.63
C SER A 374 10.70 15.47 -30.33
N VAL A 375 9.81 16.46 -30.44
CA VAL A 375 9.14 17.04 -29.26
C VAL A 375 8.17 16.03 -28.63
N ILE A 376 7.55 15.18 -29.46
CA ILE A 376 6.49 14.25 -29.06
C ILE A 376 7.10 13.01 -28.39
N CYS A 377 6.47 12.57 -27.29
CA CYS A 377 6.81 11.32 -26.62
C CYS A 377 5.94 10.17 -27.16
N VAL A 378 6.57 9.08 -27.60
CA VAL A 378 5.88 7.89 -28.09
C VAL A 378 5.05 7.19 -27.02
N MET A 379 5.45 7.28 -25.75
CA MET A 379 4.86 6.46 -24.69
C MET A 379 3.41 6.82 -24.34
N PRO A 380 3.03 8.10 -24.10
CA PRO A 380 1.62 8.48 -23.96
C PRO A 380 0.75 8.12 -25.17
N VAL A 381 1.28 8.26 -26.39
CA VAL A 381 0.56 8.03 -27.66
C VAL A 381 0.38 6.53 -27.96
N TYR A 382 1.29 5.68 -27.46
CA TYR A 382 1.16 4.23 -27.52
C TYR A 382 0.22 3.71 -26.44
N MET A 383 0.40 4.16 -25.19
CA MET A 383 -0.42 3.71 -24.06
C MET A 383 -1.87 4.19 -24.15
N SER A 384 -2.15 5.36 -24.76
CA SER A 384 -3.53 5.84 -24.96
C SER A 384 -4.35 4.96 -25.92
N LYS A 385 -3.69 4.10 -26.69
CA LYS A 385 -4.29 3.16 -27.64
C LYS A 385 -4.35 1.72 -27.09
N ASN A 386 -4.05 1.52 -25.80
CA ASN A 386 -3.91 0.20 -25.18
C ASN A 386 -4.61 0.11 -23.81
N VAL A 387 -5.44 -0.93 -23.62
CA VAL A 387 -6.22 -1.17 -22.39
C VAL A 387 -5.33 -1.46 -21.18
N VAL A 388 -4.11 -1.97 -21.38
CA VAL A 388 -3.16 -2.34 -20.30
C VAL A 388 -2.92 -1.19 -19.31
N GLY A 389 -2.81 0.06 -19.78
CA GLY A 389 -2.58 1.21 -18.90
C GLY A 389 -3.75 1.48 -17.95
N ALA A 390 -4.98 1.43 -18.47
CA ALA A 390 -6.19 1.61 -17.67
C ALA A 390 -6.42 0.44 -16.69
N ALA A 391 -6.11 -0.79 -17.09
CA ALA A 391 -6.21 -1.97 -16.23
C ALA A 391 -5.24 -1.90 -15.03
N ILE A 392 -3.98 -1.49 -15.27
CA ILE A 392 -2.99 -1.30 -14.19
C ILE A 392 -3.43 -0.18 -13.24
N LEU A 393 -3.95 0.93 -13.76
CA LEU A 393 -4.44 2.05 -12.93
C LEU A 393 -5.65 1.64 -12.06
N PHE A 394 -6.58 0.87 -12.61
CA PHE A 394 -7.73 0.35 -11.87
C PHE A 394 -7.31 -0.55 -10.71
N VAL A 395 -6.43 -1.54 -10.95
CA VAL A 395 -5.99 -2.45 -9.89
C VAL A 395 -5.13 -1.73 -8.84
N ALA A 396 -4.34 -0.73 -9.24
CA ALA A 396 -3.55 0.07 -8.30
C ALA A 396 -4.44 0.83 -7.30
N PHE A 397 -5.55 1.42 -7.74
CA PHE A 397 -6.50 2.07 -6.83
C PHE A 397 -7.38 1.07 -6.07
N TRP A 398 -7.79 -0.04 -6.68
CA TRP A 398 -8.53 -1.11 -5.98
C TRP A 398 -7.70 -1.74 -4.86
N GLY A 399 -6.39 -1.89 -5.05
CA GLY A 399 -5.46 -2.37 -4.04
C GLY A 399 -4.98 -1.34 -3.02
N ASN A 400 -5.44 -0.07 -3.09
CA ASN A 400 -4.89 1.02 -2.28
C ASN A 400 -5.15 0.82 -0.77
N GLU A 401 -6.32 0.30 -0.38
CA GLU A 401 -6.64 0.01 1.03
C GLU A 401 -5.60 -0.92 1.68
N ASN A 402 -5.15 -1.96 0.97
CA ASN A 402 -4.11 -2.88 1.46
C ASN A 402 -2.74 -2.20 1.66
N LEU A 403 -2.43 -1.22 0.81
CA LEU A 403 -1.17 -0.46 0.84
C LEU A 403 -1.20 0.65 1.90
N GLN A 404 -2.35 1.33 2.07
CA GLN A 404 -2.58 2.28 3.17
C GLN A 404 -2.54 1.58 4.52
N ALA A 405 -3.13 0.38 4.65
CA ALA A 405 -3.10 -0.40 5.89
C ALA A 405 -1.67 -0.81 6.27
N LEU A 406 -0.88 -1.31 5.31
CA LEU A 406 0.55 -1.60 5.50
C LEU A 406 1.34 -0.35 5.94
N SER A 407 1.19 0.75 5.20
CA SER A 407 1.91 2.00 5.46
C SER A 407 1.57 2.56 6.85
N THR A 408 0.29 2.60 7.21
CA THR A 408 -0.18 3.10 8.51
C THR A 408 0.35 2.21 9.65
N PHE A 409 0.25 0.89 9.53
CA PHE A 409 0.76 -0.04 10.53
C PHE A 409 2.28 0.12 10.75
N LEU A 410 3.08 0.14 9.68
CA LEU A 410 4.54 0.27 9.76
C LEU A 410 5.01 1.67 10.22
N ARG A 411 4.18 2.71 10.04
CA ARG A 411 4.44 4.05 10.58
C ARG A 411 4.16 4.13 12.09
N GLN A 412 3.09 3.51 12.55
CA GLN A 412 2.71 3.49 13.97
C GLN A 412 3.58 2.53 14.81
N ASN A 413 4.09 1.45 14.20
CA ASN A 413 4.88 0.41 14.88
C ASN A 413 6.33 0.36 14.34
N PRO A 414 7.19 1.34 14.68
CA PRO A 414 8.60 1.32 14.29
C PRO A 414 9.38 0.23 15.04
N VAL A 415 10.13 -0.61 14.31
CA VAL A 415 10.86 -1.76 14.86
C VAL A 415 12.36 -1.62 14.63
N VAL A 416 13.16 -1.80 15.68
CA VAL A 416 14.62 -1.76 15.59
C VAL A 416 15.13 -2.99 14.84
N GLY A 417 15.82 -2.78 13.71
CA GLY A 417 16.37 -3.85 12.87
C GLY A 417 15.56 -4.18 11.61
N PHE A 418 14.30 -3.74 11.53
CA PHE A 418 13.49 -3.80 10.30
C PHE A 418 13.35 -2.40 9.68
N ASN A 419 13.46 -2.28 8.36
CA ASN A 419 13.40 -0.98 7.68
C ASN A 419 11.93 -0.53 7.44
N THR A 420 11.21 -0.26 8.53
CA THR A 420 9.78 0.12 8.49
C THR A 420 9.51 1.30 7.57
N THR A 421 10.36 2.35 7.65
CA THR A 421 10.22 3.57 6.82
C THR A 421 10.33 3.29 5.32
N PHE A 422 11.21 2.38 4.89
CA PHE A 422 11.30 1.99 3.47
C PHE A 422 10.02 1.29 3.01
N TYR A 423 9.61 0.21 3.70
CA TYR A 423 8.43 -0.57 3.32
C TYR A 423 7.12 0.25 3.41
N ALA A 424 6.99 1.15 4.38
CA ALA A 424 5.84 2.06 4.48
C ALA A 424 5.75 3.02 3.27
N LEU A 425 6.89 3.50 2.75
CA LEU A 425 6.94 4.38 1.59
C LEU A 425 6.82 3.64 0.24
N CYS A 426 7.07 2.33 0.19
CA CYS A 426 6.98 1.56 -1.05
C CYS A 426 5.59 1.63 -1.71
N GLY A 427 4.50 1.54 -0.94
CA GLY A 427 3.13 1.62 -1.48
C GLY A 427 2.82 3.00 -2.07
N ALA A 428 3.13 4.06 -1.34
CA ALA A 428 2.98 5.45 -1.82
C ALA A 428 3.80 5.70 -3.09
N ALA A 429 5.05 5.25 -3.13
CA ALA A 429 5.92 5.38 -4.30
C ALA A 429 5.44 4.56 -5.52
N GLN A 430 4.84 3.38 -5.29
CA GLN A 430 4.25 2.55 -6.33
C GLN A 430 3.06 3.27 -6.99
N ILE A 431 2.07 3.71 -6.20
CA ILE A 431 0.84 4.34 -6.71
C ILE A 431 1.16 5.68 -7.38
N ALA A 432 1.97 6.53 -6.74
CA ALA A 432 2.40 7.81 -7.33
C ALA A 432 3.09 7.62 -8.69
N SER A 433 3.91 6.57 -8.83
CA SER A 433 4.62 6.27 -10.09
C SER A 433 3.69 5.73 -11.18
N ILE A 434 2.69 4.91 -10.83
CA ILE A 434 1.62 4.51 -11.78
C ILE A 434 0.81 5.74 -12.23
N VAL A 435 0.41 6.60 -11.29
CA VAL A 435 -0.30 7.85 -11.58
C VAL A 435 0.53 8.79 -12.47
N GLY A 436 1.83 8.95 -12.19
CA GLY A 436 2.74 9.77 -12.99
C GLY A 436 2.82 9.30 -14.45
N ILE A 437 2.93 7.98 -14.68
CA ILE A 437 2.90 7.37 -16.02
C ILE A 437 1.54 7.61 -16.71
N MET A 438 0.44 7.38 -15.99
CA MET A 438 -0.90 7.43 -16.57
C MET A 438 -1.42 8.86 -16.77
N THR A 439 -0.83 9.87 -16.12
CA THR A 439 -1.20 11.29 -16.29
C THR A 439 -1.06 11.72 -17.75
N GLY A 440 0.12 11.54 -18.36
CA GLY A 440 0.33 11.86 -19.77
C GLY A 440 -0.55 11.03 -20.71
N THR A 441 -0.80 9.77 -20.35
CA THR A 441 -1.65 8.84 -21.11
C THR A 441 -3.12 9.26 -21.12
N ALA A 442 -3.69 9.61 -19.96
CA ALA A 442 -5.08 10.04 -19.82
C ALA A 442 -5.37 11.35 -20.57
N ILE A 443 -4.43 12.30 -20.54
CA ILE A 443 -4.51 13.53 -21.34
C ILE A 443 -4.49 13.18 -22.84
N GLN A 444 -3.64 12.27 -23.28
CA GLN A 444 -3.60 11.85 -24.69
C GLN A 444 -4.80 10.97 -25.11
N ILE A 445 -5.51 10.32 -24.18
CA ILE A 445 -6.83 9.72 -24.45
C ILE A 445 -7.86 10.82 -24.70
N TRP A 446 -7.90 11.88 -23.86
CA TRP A 446 -8.86 12.97 -24.00
C TRP A 446 -8.78 13.71 -25.34
N PHE A 447 -7.55 14.00 -25.81
CA PHE A 447 -7.35 14.74 -27.07
C PHE A 447 -7.49 13.87 -28.34
N ASN A 448 -7.52 12.54 -28.23
CA ASN A 448 -7.63 11.61 -29.37
C ASN A 448 -8.87 11.94 -30.24
N PRO A 449 -8.74 12.17 -31.56
CA PRO A 449 -7.64 11.77 -32.45
C PRO A 449 -6.41 12.70 -32.50
N LEU A 450 -6.46 13.91 -31.90
CA LEU A 450 -5.35 14.87 -31.95
C LEU A 450 -4.15 14.41 -31.11
N ILE A 451 -2.94 14.67 -31.60
CA ILE A 451 -1.70 14.42 -30.85
C ILE A 451 -1.35 15.62 -29.93
N VAL A 452 -0.92 15.32 -28.70
CA VAL A 452 -0.56 16.35 -27.71
C VAL A 452 0.91 16.74 -27.86
N THR A 453 1.12 17.94 -28.39
CA THR A 453 2.42 18.47 -28.82
C THR A 453 3.12 19.29 -27.74
N GLN A 454 2.37 19.83 -26.77
CA GLN A 454 2.91 20.43 -25.54
C GLN A 454 3.44 19.36 -24.56
N THR A 455 4.36 18.51 -25.01
CA THR A 455 4.92 17.40 -24.22
C THR A 455 5.65 17.88 -22.95
N TRP A 456 6.05 19.16 -22.89
CA TRP A 456 6.55 19.81 -21.67
C TRP A 456 5.46 20.00 -20.59
N LEU A 457 4.20 20.28 -20.98
CA LEU A 457 3.05 20.29 -20.05
C LEU A 457 2.76 18.89 -19.54
N LEU A 458 2.77 17.88 -20.42
CA LEU A 458 2.60 16.48 -20.02
C LEU A 458 3.63 16.08 -18.96
N LEU A 459 4.91 16.46 -19.15
CA LEU A 459 5.98 16.23 -18.19
C LEU A 459 5.75 16.97 -16.87
N ALA A 460 5.41 18.27 -16.91
CA ALA A 460 5.17 19.08 -15.72
C ALA A 460 4.00 18.54 -14.89
N PHE A 461 2.86 18.24 -15.51
CA PHE A 461 1.70 17.69 -14.81
C PHE A 461 1.94 16.25 -14.33
N SER A 462 2.70 15.42 -15.05
CA SER A 462 3.06 14.08 -14.57
C SER A 462 3.95 14.12 -13.31
N LEU A 463 4.88 15.09 -13.22
CA LEU A 463 5.67 15.34 -12.01
C LEU A 463 4.80 15.87 -10.86
N VAL A 464 3.94 16.86 -11.11
CA VAL A 464 3.05 17.42 -10.08
C VAL A 464 2.12 16.34 -9.52
N ASN A 465 1.52 15.52 -10.37
CA ASN A 465 0.60 14.47 -9.94
C ASN A 465 1.32 13.38 -9.13
N TRP A 466 2.55 13.01 -9.53
CA TRP A 466 3.42 12.11 -8.75
C TRP A 466 3.69 12.67 -7.35
N VAL A 467 4.12 13.93 -7.24
CA VAL A 467 4.45 14.57 -5.95
C VAL A 467 3.21 14.63 -5.05
N VAL A 468 2.07 15.05 -5.58
CA VAL A 468 0.83 15.18 -4.80
C VAL A 468 0.36 13.83 -4.25
N VAL A 469 0.31 12.78 -5.08
CA VAL A 469 -0.09 11.44 -4.61
C VAL A 469 0.94 10.85 -3.65
N PHE A 470 2.24 11.02 -3.90
CA PHE A 470 3.28 10.52 -2.99
C PHE A 470 3.23 11.18 -1.61
N VAL A 471 2.95 12.49 -1.54
CA VAL A 471 2.79 13.20 -0.26
C VAL A 471 1.53 12.76 0.46
N LEU A 472 0.40 12.61 -0.24
CA LEU A 472 -0.87 12.16 0.35
C LEU A 472 -0.73 10.74 0.97
N GLU A 473 -0.30 9.77 0.16
CA GLU A 473 -0.19 8.36 0.57
C GLU A 473 0.96 8.10 1.56
N GLY A 474 2.07 8.83 1.45
CA GLY A 474 3.28 8.59 2.26
C GLY A 474 3.35 9.37 3.57
N PHE A 475 2.62 10.48 3.68
CA PHE A 475 2.79 11.46 4.76
C PHE A 475 1.50 12.11 5.28
N VAL A 476 0.37 12.09 4.55
CA VAL A 476 -0.90 12.64 5.05
C VAL A 476 -1.78 11.54 5.64
N PHE A 477 -2.18 10.54 4.84
CA PHE A 477 -3.13 9.52 5.31
C PHE A 477 -2.61 8.65 6.46
N PRO A 478 -1.34 8.17 6.47
CA PRO A 478 -0.82 7.38 7.58
C PRO A 478 -0.76 8.13 8.93
N TYR A 479 -0.64 9.46 8.89
CA TYR A 479 -0.56 10.31 10.08
C TYR A 479 -1.93 10.88 10.50
N ALA A 480 -2.89 10.94 9.58
CA ALA A 480 -4.28 11.30 9.87
C ALA A 480 -5.10 10.14 10.47
N SER A 481 -4.57 8.90 10.43
CA SER A 481 -5.28 7.70 10.87
C SER A 481 -4.91 7.27 12.28
N SER A 482 -5.93 6.90 13.06
CA SER A 482 -5.82 6.32 14.41
C SER A 482 -6.37 4.89 14.43
N ASN A 483 -6.02 4.13 15.48
CA ASN A 483 -6.58 2.80 15.74
C ASN A 483 -7.91 2.93 16.47
N THR A 484 -8.98 2.41 15.87
CA THR A 484 -10.30 2.30 16.50
C THR A 484 -10.64 0.83 16.74
N PRO A 485 -10.95 0.40 17.98
CA PRO A 485 -11.36 -0.97 18.26
C PRO A 485 -12.60 -1.39 17.45
N THR A 486 -12.63 -2.65 16.99
CA THR A 486 -13.71 -3.22 16.18
C THR A 486 -13.97 -4.69 16.52
N THR A 487 -15.01 -5.27 15.93
CA THR A 487 -15.24 -6.72 15.92
C THR A 487 -14.25 -7.42 14.98
N CYS A 488 -13.65 -8.52 15.43
CA CYS A 488 -12.73 -9.33 14.63
C CYS A 488 -13.39 -9.99 13.42
N ALA A 489 -12.71 -10.00 12.29
CA ALA A 489 -13.09 -10.79 11.12
C ALA A 489 -12.57 -12.23 11.19
N LEU A 490 -11.45 -12.48 11.86
CA LEU A 490 -10.81 -13.80 11.95
C LEU A 490 -10.93 -14.40 13.35
N THR A 491 -11.25 -15.69 13.41
CA THR A 491 -11.48 -16.44 14.66
C THR A 491 -10.22 -16.72 15.48
N SER A 492 -9.03 -16.50 14.91
CA SER A 492 -7.74 -16.58 15.59
C SER A 492 -7.28 -15.25 16.21
N SER A 493 -7.97 -14.15 15.92
CA SER A 493 -7.61 -12.81 16.41
C SER A 493 -8.06 -12.60 17.86
N THR A 494 -7.34 -11.76 18.60
CA THR A 494 -7.57 -11.49 20.03
C THR A 494 -7.82 -10.01 20.32
N ASN A 495 -7.14 -9.06 19.66
CA ASN A 495 -7.57 -7.66 19.56
C ASN A 495 -7.81 -7.34 18.08
N CYS A 496 -8.74 -6.43 17.79
CA CYS A 496 -9.12 -6.11 16.42
C CYS A 496 -9.37 -4.61 16.28
N TYR A 497 -8.74 -4.01 15.28
CA TYR A 497 -8.68 -2.58 15.03
C TYR A 497 -9.01 -2.25 13.58
N THR A 498 -9.70 -1.14 13.37
CA THR A 498 -9.77 -0.44 12.08
C THR A 498 -8.92 0.81 12.11
N PHE A 499 -8.46 1.23 10.93
CA PHE A 499 -7.74 2.48 10.72
C PHE A 499 -8.75 3.57 10.32
N SER A 500 -8.95 4.54 11.21
CA SER A 500 -10.08 5.49 11.15
C SER A 500 -10.17 6.36 9.89
N ALA A 501 -9.04 6.62 9.21
CA ALA A 501 -9.03 7.42 7.99
C ALA A 501 -9.25 6.60 6.70
N ILE A 502 -8.80 5.34 6.66
CA ILE A 502 -8.60 4.59 5.40
C ILE A 502 -9.89 4.43 4.59
N SER A 503 -11.01 4.15 5.27
CA SER A 503 -12.34 4.02 4.65
C SER A 503 -12.80 5.26 3.88
N ASN A 504 -12.24 6.44 4.20
CA ASN A 504 -12.49 7.71 3.53
C ASN A 504 -11.32 8.15 2.62
N THR A 505 -10.09 7.64 2.81
CA THR A 505 -8.90 8.10 2.05
C THR A 505 -8.49 7.22 0.88
N TYR A 506 -8.90 5.95 0.82
CA TYR A 506 -8.43 5.01 -0.23
C TYR A 506 -8.72 5.48 -1.67
N PHE A 507 -9.79 6.26 -1.87
CA PHE A 507 -10.18 6.82 -3.17
C PHE A 507 -9.77 8.30 -3.37
N VAL A 508 -9.32 9.00 -2.33
CA VAL A 508 -9.05 10.45 -2.40
C VAL A 508 -7.90 10.77 -3.36
N SER A 509 -6.84 9.95 -3.37
CA SER A 509 -5.75 10.08 -4.36
C SER A 509 -6.23 9.95 -5.80
N ALA A 510 -7.25 9.13 -6.07
CA ALA A 510 -7.84 9.02 -7.41
C ALA A 510 -8.61 10.29 -7.81
N ILE A 511 -9.38 10.87 -6.88
CA ILE A 511 -10.11 12.14 -7.11
C ILE A 511 -9.12 13.29 -7.35
N VAL A 512 -8.10 13.44 -6.49
CA VAL A 512 -7.09 14.49 -6.62
C VAL A 512 -6.28 14.32 -7.91
N CYS A 513 -5.90 13.10 -8.27
CA CYS A 513 -5.28 12.79 -9.56
C CYS A 513 -6.18 13.19 -10.75
N GLY A 514 -7.46 12.86 -10.71
CA GLY A 514 -8.43 13.24 -11.73
C GLY A 514 -8.55 14.76 -11.89
N PHE A 515 -8.53 15.50 -10.79
CA PHE A 515 -8.53 16.97 -10.81
C PHE A 515 -7.25 17.55 -11.42
N VAL A 516 -6.06 17.01 -11.11
CA VAL A 516 -4.79 17.42 -11.73
C VAL A 516 -4.79 17.15 -13.25
N VAL A 517 -5.33 16.01 -13.69
CA VAL A 517 -5.50 15.69 -15.12
C VAL A 517 -6.48 16.66 -15.80
N LEU A 518 -7.60 17.00 -15.16
CA LEU A 518 -8.57 17.98 -15.67
C LEU A 518 -7.95 19.38 -15.81
N LEU A 519 -7.19 19.84 -14.81
CA LEU A 519 -6.44 21.10 -14.90
C LEU A 519 -5.40 21.07 -16.03
N ALA A 520 -4.74 19.94 -16.25
CA ALA A 520 -3.79 19.78 -17.36
C ALA A 520 -4.49 19.92 -18.72
N ILE A 521 -5.64 19.28 -18.91
CA ILE A 521 -6.47 19.37 -20.12
C ILE A 521 -6.90 20.82 -20.38
N LEU A 522 -7.44 21.51 -19.37
CA LEU A 522 -7.81 22.93 -19.48
C LEU A 522 -6.61 23.83 -19.81
N THR A 523 -5.45 23.55 -19.21
CA THR A 523 -4.21 24.30 -19.48
C THR A 523 -3.73 24.11 -20.91
N ILE A 524 -3.85 22.90 -21.48
CA ILE A 524 -3.50 22.61 -22.88
C ILE A 524 -4.45 23.30 -23.85
N TYR A 525 -5.78 23.27 -23.61
CA TYR A 525 -6.73 24.06 -24.42
C TYR A 525 -6.43 25.56 -24.37
N TYR A 526 -6.07 26.08 -23.19
CA TYR A 526 -5.74 27.49 -23.01
C TYR A 526 -4.42 27.89 -23.71
N ASP A 527 -3.39 27.04 -23.64
CA ASP A 527 -2.12 27.25 -24.32
C ASP A 527 -2.23 27.10 -25.85
N ALA A 528 -3.11 26.23 -26.35
CA ALA A 528 -3.43 26.14 -27.76
C ALA A 528 -4.20 27.40 -28.25
N TYR A 529 -5.23 27.82 -27.51
CA TYR A 529 -6.11 28.92 -27.93
C TYR A 529 -5.46 30.31 -27.83
N ARG A 530 -4.79 30.63 -26.71
CA ARG A 530 -4.30 32.00 -26.43
C ARG A 530 -3.04 32.37 -27.22
N ARG A 531 -2.41 31.42 -27.90
CA ARG A 531 -1.00 31.48 -28.31
C ARG A 531 -0.90 31.11 -29.80
N PRO A 532 -1.21 32.03 -30.73
CA PRO A 532 -1.34 31.73 -32.16
C PRO A 532 -0.07 31.10 -32.72
N ASP A 533 -0.25 30.18 -33.66
CA ASP A 533 0.83 29.36 -34.20
C ASP A 533 1.83 30.20 -35.00
N PRO A 534 3.15 30.03 -34.78
CA PRO A 534 4.17 30.94 -35.30
C PRO A 534 4.53 30.69 -36.78
N ILE A 535 4.10 29.56 -37.35
CA ILE A 535 4.44 29.11 -38.70
C ILE A 535 3.18 28.52 -39.31
N VAL A 536 2.73 29.08 -40.44
CA VAL A 536 1.69 28.46 -41.26
C VAL A 536 2.35 27.40 -42.13
N ILE A 537 1.92 26.15 -41.96
CA ILE A 537 2.40 25.02 -42.78
C ILE A 537 1.57 24.99 -44.06
N ALA A 538 2.23 24.90 -45.23
CA ALA A 538 1.53 24.75 -46.50
C ALA A 538 0.84 23.38 -46.60
N ALA A 539 -0.40 23.34 -47.10
CA ALA A 539 -1.14 22.09 -47.35
C ALA A 539 -0.45 21.17 -48.39
N GLU A 540 0.51 21.71 -49.14
CA GLU A 540 1.40 20.98 -50.05
C GLU A 540 2.49 20.18 -49.33
N ASN A 541 2.63 20.27 -47.99
CA ASN A 541 3.60 19.45 -47.27
C ASN A 541 3.30 17.96 -47.44
N SER A 542 4.30 17.17 -47.87
CA SER A 542 4.12 15.75 -48.21
C SER A 542 3.57 14.91 -47.05
N MET A 543 3.82 15.31 -45.80
CA MET A 543 3.25 14.65 -44.62
C MET A 543 1.76 14.97 -44.43
N LEU A 544 1.32 16.19 -44.70
CA LEU A 544 -0.10 16.56 -44.66
C LEU A 544 -0.88 15.85 -45.78
N GLN A 545 -0.29 15.76 -46.97
CA GLN A 545 -0.84 14.97 -48.09
C GLN A 545 -0.97 13.47 -47.74
N TYR A 546 0.06 12.85 -47.14
CA TYR A 546 0.02 11.47 -46.66
C TYR A 546 -0.97 11.24 -45.51
N LEU A 547 -1.15 12.24 -44.64
CA LEU A 547 -2.19 12.22 -43.62
C LEU A 547 -3.60 12.42 -44.22
N THR A 548 -3.69 12.99 -45.42
CA THR A 548 -4.91 13.37 -46.15
C THR A 548 -5.66 14.51 -45.47
N VAL A 549 -4.89 15.55 -45.11
CA VAL A 549 -5.27 16.64 -44.23
C VAL A 549 -4.85 17.98 -44.83
N SER A 550 -5.72 19.00 -44.74
CA SER A 550 -5.45 20.36 -45.25
C SER A 550 -4.86 21.32 -44.22
N ASP A 551 -5.06 21.09 -42.92
CA ASP A 551 -4.56 21.93 -41.83
C ASP A 551 -4.08 21.07 -40.65
N PHE A 552 -2.89 21.40 -40.14
CA PHE A 552 -2.23 20.76 -39.00
C PHE A 552 -3.06 20.83 -37.71
N SER A 553 -3.92 21.85 -37.56
CA SER A 553 -4.86 21.97 -36.43
C SER A 553 -5.80 20.77 -36.25
N THR A 554 -6.06 20.02 -37.33
CA THR A 554 -6.97 18.86 -37.34
C THR A 554 -6.31 17.55 -36.90
N ILE A 555 -4.99 17.54 -36.72
CA ILE A 555 -4.20 16.37 -36.29
C ILE A 555 -3.40 16.63 -35.01
N ALA A 556 -3.20 17.89 -34.63
CA ALA A 556 -2.32 18.26 -33.53
C ALA A 556 -2.83 19.49 -32.78
N THR A 557 -2.51 19.51 -31.49
CA THR A 557 -2.85 20.57 -30.53
C THR A 557 -2.18 21.93 -30.78
N THR A 558 -1.05 21.97 -31.48
CA THR A 558 -0.37 23.18 -32.00
C THR A 558 0.82 22.77 -32.90
N THR A 559 1.18 23.58 -33.89
CA THR A 559 2.45 23.45 -34.66
C THR A 559 3.70 23.79 -33.84
N ARG A 560 3.57 24.40 -32.65
CA ARG A 560 4.68 24.95 -31.85
C ARG A 560 5.70 23.87 -31.48
N GLY A 561 6.93 24.04 -31.98
CA GLY A 561 8.05 23.11 -31.76
C GLY A 561 8.02 21.85 -32.63
N CYS A 562 6.83 21.44 -33.09
CA CYS A 562 6.64 20.37 -34.08
C CYS A 562 6.84 20.86 -35.53
N SER A 563 6.96 22.17 -35.74
CA SER A 563 7.41 22.79 -36.98
C SER A 563 8.79 23.45 -36.78
N LEU A 564 9.66 23.32 -37.76
CA LEU A 564 10.98 23.96 -37.83
C LEU A 564 11.16 24.60 -39.20
N VAL A 565 11.95 25.67 -39.28
CA VAL A 565 12.40 26.23 -40.56
C VAL A 565 13.82 25.75 -40.80
N ASP A 566 14.08 25.07 -41.91
CA ASP A 566 15.44 24.68 -42.28
C ASP A 566 16.31 25.92 -42.52
N SER A 567 17.52 25.91 -41.96
CA SER A 567 18.49 27.00 -42.06
C SER A 567 19.08 27.16 -43.47
N LYS A 568 18.99 26.14 -44.33
CA LYS A 568 19.62 26.10 -45.66
C LYS A 568 18.64 26.32 -46.81
N SER A 569 17.49 25.65 -46.81
CA SER A 569 16.44 25.78 -47.82
C SER A 569 15.34 26.79 -47.47
N GLY A 570 15.17 27.14 -46.19
CA GLY A 570 14.04 27.93 -45.71
C GLY A 570 12.70 27.18 -45.69
N ALA A 571 12.67 25.89 -46.04
CA ALA A 571 11.47 25.06 -46.03
C ALA A 571 10.96 24.79 -44.61
N THR A 572 9.65 24.52 -44.49
CA THR A 572 9.03 24.12 -43.22
C THR A 572 9.10 22.60 -43.04
N LEU A 573 9.89 22.16 -42.06
CA LEU A 573 10.05 20.78 -41.63
C LEU A 573 9.01 20.44 -40.57
N ILE A 574 8.30 19.32 -40.74
CA ILE A 574 7.38 18.76 -39.73
C ILE A 574 8.05 17.63 -38.93
N ASP A 575 7.85 17.64 -37.61
CA ASP A 575 8.33 16.64 -36.66
C ASP A 575 7.77 15.24 -36.93
N GLU A 576 8.67 14.27 -37.10
CA GLU A 576 8.36 12.87 -37.42
C GLU A 576 7.47 12.18 -36.38
N GLY A 577 7.47 12.65 -35.12
CA GLY A 577 6.62 12.11 -34.06
C GLY A 577 5.13 12.28 -34.33
N VAL A 578 4.72 13.17 -35.23
CA VAL A 578 3.31 13.33 -35.62
C VAL A 578 2.80 12.10 -36.38
N LEU A 579 3.67 11.30 -37.02
CA LEU A 579 3.27 10.03 -37.68
C LEU A 579 2.72 8.97 -36.72
N LEU A 580 3.00 9.09 -35.42
CA LEU A 580 2.45 8.22 -34.39
C LEU A 580 0.92 8.25 -34.33
N ILE A 581 0.26 9.28 -34.90
CA ILE A 581 -1.20 9.32 -35.05
C ILE A 581 -1.72 8.10 -35.83
N LYS A 582 -1.13 7.80 -37.00
CA LYS A 582 -1.43 6.61 -37.84
C LYS A 582 -0.59 5.37 -37.47
N ASN A 583 0.07 5.36 -36.31
CA ASN A 583 1.00 4.30 -35.86
C ASN A 583 2.17 4.04 -36.85
N MET A 584 2.70 5.08 -37.50
CA MET A 584 3.82 4.99 -38.45
C MET A 584 5.12 5.54 -37.85
N LEU A 585 6.27 5.07 -38.32
CA LEU A 585 7.60 5.47 -37.85
C LEU A 585 8.63 5.52 -39.00
N HIS A 586 9.56 6.47 -38.95
CA HIS A 586 10.68 6.64 -39.89
C HIS A 586 11.88 5.79 -39.43
N VAL A 587 12.37 4.89 -40.29
CA VAL A 587 13.27 3.78 -39.87
C VAL A 587 14.66 3.89 -40.45
N SER A 588 14.74 4.33 -41.71
CA SER A 588 15.98 4.67 -42.41
C SER A 588 15.70 5.80 -43.40
N ASN A 589 16.75 6.42 -43.94
CA ASN A 589 16.70 7.61 -44.78
C ASN A 589 15.70 7.59 -45.97
N SER A 590 15.18 6.41 -46.35
CA SER A 590 14.26 6.21 -47.48
C SER A 590 13.00 5.38 -47.17
N ASN A 591 12.80 4.89 -45.93
CA ASN A 591 11.73 3.91 -45.64
C ASN A 591 10.96 4.19 -44.33
N LEU A 592 9.63 4.10 -44.42
CA LEU A 592 8.64 4.22 -43.33
C LEU A 592 7.90 2.89 -43.15
N THR A 593 7.60 2.47 -41.91
CA THR A 593 6.69 1.34 -41.67
C THR A 593 5.80 1.55 -40.43
N ARG A 594 4.92 0.58 -40.17
CA ARG A 594 4.02 0.54 -39.01
C ARG A 594 4.78 0.17 -37.74
N LEU A 595 4.41 0.79 -36.63
CA LEU A 595 5.00 0.60 -35.29
C LEU A 595 4.99 -0.88 -34.81
N SER A 596 4.07 -1.69 -35.33
CA SER A 596 4.00 -3.15 -35.12
C SER A 596 5.22 -3.92 -35.65
N ASN A 597 5.88 -3.39 -36.68
CA ASN A 597 6.94 -4.05 -37.43
C ASN A 597 8.33 -3.67 -36.88
N VAL A 598 8.41 -2.49 -36.24
CA VAL A 598 9.65 -1.88 -35.73
C VAL A 598 10.38 -2.74 -34.71
N GLN A 599 9.66 -3.61 -33.97
CA GLN A 599 10.27 -4.58 -33.06
C GLN A 599 11.30 -5.48 -33.76
N TYR A 600 11.04 -5.89 -35.01
CA TYR A 600 11.96 -6.73 -35.79
C TYR A 600 13.17 -5.92 -36.27
N GLU A 601 12.99 -4.64 -36.59
CA GLU A 601 14.04 -3.74 -37.05
C GLU A 601 15.02 -3.40 -35.92
N VAL A 602 14.51 -3.21 -34.70
CA VAL A 602 15.32 -3.05 -33.48
C VAL A 602 16.19 -4.29 -33.26
N ILE A 603 15.61 -5.48 -33.29
CA ILE A 603 16.37 -6.74 -33.17
C ILE A 603 17.41 -6.86 -34.29
N PHE A 604 17.01 -6.63 -35.54
CA PHE A 604 17.89 -6.65 -36.71
C PHE A 604 19.05 -5.65 -36.60
N ARG A 605 18.85 -4.49 -35.96
CA ARG A 605 19.92 -3.50 -35.71
C ARG A 605 20.99 -4.04 -34.77
N PHE A 606 20.60 -4.74 -33.69
CA PHE A 606 21.50 -5.28 -32.66
C PHE A 606 22.16 -6.63 -32.96
N ILE A 607 21.66 -7.43 -33.92
CA ILE A 607 22.35 -8.66 -34.34
C ILE A 607 23.78 -8.33 -34.86
N PRO A 608 24.85 -9.01 -34.39
CA PRO A 608 26.22 -8.65 -34.79
C PRO A 608 26.65 -9.23 -36.15
N THR A 609 26.20 -10.42 -36.53
CA THR A 609 26.74 -11.17 -37.69
C THR A 609 25.83 -11.10 -38.92
N ARG A 610 26.42 -10.87 -40.11
CA ARG A 610 25.69 -10.74 -41.38
C ARG A 610 24.86 -11.99 -41.73
N LEU A 611 25.37 -13.18 -41.43
CA LEU A 611 24.65 -14.45 -41.63
C LEU A 611 23.37 -14.50 -40.78
N LEU A 612 23.46 -14.16 -39.48
CA LEU A 612 22.31 -14.20 -38.59
C LEU A 612 21.31 -13.07 -38.91
N LYS A 613 21.78 -11.89 -39.36
CA LYS A 613 20.92 -10.83 -39.92
C LYS A 613 20.12 -11.32 -41.12
N ARG A 614 20.78 -12.02 -42.06
CA ARG A 614 20.14 -12.57 -43.25
C ARG A 614 19.08 -13.61 -42.88
N LEU A 615 19.44 -14.61 -42.08
CA LEU A 615 18.52 -15.67 -41.63
C LEU A 615 17.31 -15.10 -40.87
N PHE A 616 17.53 -14.13 -39.96
CA PHE A 616 16.44 -13.43 -39.27
C PHE A 616 15.55 -12.64 -40.25
N SER A 617 16.16 -11.95 -41.22
CA SER A 617 15.44 -11.21 -42.26
C SER A 617 14.62 -12.13 -43.19
N GLU A 618 15.09 -13.33 -43.49
CA GLU A 618 14.38 -14.33 -44.28
C GLU A 618 13.24 -14.97 -43.45
N THR A 619 13.45 -15.12 -42.12
CA THR A 619 12.45 -15.66 -41.18
C THR A 619 11.29 -14.70 -40.90
N VAL A 620 11.55 -13.38 -40.80
CA VAL A 620 10.50 -12.36 -40.60
C VAL A 620 9.69 -12.10 -41.88
N GLY A 621 10.25 -12.40 -43.06
CA GLY A 621 9.60 -12.17 -44.34
C GLY A 621 9.68 -10.72 -44.81
N SER A 622 8.84 -10.36 -45.79
CA SER A 622 8.81 -9.03 -46.39
C SER A 622 7.79 -8.10 -45.72
N ILE A 623 8.27 -6.93 -45.32
CA ILE A 623 7.53 -5.92 -44.57
C ILE A 623 7.01 -4.85 -45.54
N LEU A 624 5.76 -4.44 -45.36
CA LEU A 624 5.18 -3.30 -46.07
C LEU A 624 5.84 -2.00 -45.59
N ILE A 625 6.42 -1.25 -46.54
CA ILE A 625 7.03 0.05 -46.31
C ILE A 625 6.42 1.11 -47.23
N TYR A 626 6.44 2.37 -46.80
CA TYR A 626 6.25 3.54 -47.66
C TYR A 626 7.60 4.20 -47.93
N LYS A 627 7.77 4.73 -49.13
CA LYS A 627 9.03 5.31 -49.60
C LYS A 627 9.12 6.80 -49.24
N VAL A 628 10.32 7.20 -48.82
CA VAL A 628 10.71 8.60 -48.60
C VAL A 628 11.84 8.94 -49.57
N VAL A 629 11.76 10.11 -50.19
CA VAL A 629 12.79 10.65 -51.09
C VAL A 629 13.07 12.09 -50.66
N ASP A 630 14.31 12.38 -50.28
CA ASP A 630 14.80 13.71 -49.89
C ASP A 630 13.88 14.47 -48.89
N GLY A 631 13.35 13.75 -47.90
CA GLY A 631 12.46 14.30 -46.87
C GLY A 631 10.99 14.43 -47.29
N LYS A 632 10.59 13.89 -48.45
CA LYS A 632 9.20 13.83 -48.93
C LYS A 632 8.65 12.41 -48.87
N ILE A 633 7.43 12.25 -48.36
CA ILE A 633 6.69 10.97 -48.43
C ILE A 633 6.08 10.86 -49.83
N THR A 634 6.48 9.87 -50.65
CA THR A 634 6.03 9.81 -52.06
C THR A 634 4.67 9.12 -52.27
N GLY A 635 4.07 8.59 -51.20
CA GLY A 635 2.84 7.79 -51.26
C GLY A 635 3.02 6.36 -51.81
N GLU A 636 4.11 6.11 -52.55
CA GLU A 636 4.48 4.78 -53.04
C GLU A 636 4.73 3.81 -51.87
N PHE A 637 4.18 2.60 -51.98
CA PHE A 637 4.42 1.51 -51.04
C PHE A 637 5.06 0.31 -51.73
N THR A 638 5.93 -0.41 -51.02
CA THR A 638 6.59 -1.63 -51.51
C THR A 638 6.72 -2.65 -50.37
N HIS A 639 6.94 -3.91 -50.69
CA HIS A 639 7.35 -4.93 -49.73
C HIS A 639 8.86 -5.13 -49.83
N LYS A 640 9.56 -5.09 -48.70
CA LYS A 640 11.02 -5.33 -48.60
C LYS A 640 11.36 -6.24 -47.43
N PHE A 641 12.41 -7.02 -47.56
CA PHE A 641 13.02 -7.73 -46.43
C PHE A 641 13.83 -6.74 -45.56
N LEU A 642 13.98 -7.02 -44.25
CA LEU A 642 14.71 -6.16 -43.30
C LEU A 642 16.12 -5.77 -43.78
N HIS A 643 16.83 -6.67 -44.48
CA HIS A 643 18.15 -6.40 -45.02
C HIS A 643 18.19 -5.45 -46.23
N GLU A 644 17.06 -5.23 -46.91
CA GLU A 644 16.89 -4.31 -48.05
C GLU A 644 16.39 -2.91 -47.63
N MET A 645 16.05 -2.74 -46.35
CA MET A 645 15.50 -1.51 -45.77
C MET A 645 16.57 -0.53 -45.26
N GLU A 646 17.86 -0.79 -45.55
CA GLU A 646 19.02 0.04 -45.12
C GLU A 646 19.04 0.36 -43.60
N ILE A 647 18.54 -0.56 -42.77
CA ILE A 647 18.33 -0.36 -41.33
C ILE A 647 19.67 -0.03 -40.65
N GLY A 648 19.83 1.23 -40.28
CA GLY A 648 21.06 1.79 -39.72
C GLY A 648 21.37 3.19 -40.24
N SER A 649 21.03 3.49 -41.50
CA SER A 649 21.26 4.80 -42.11
C SER A 649 20.12 5.78 -41.73
N MET A 650 20.40 6.75 -40.85
CA MET A 650 19.41 7.75 -40.38
C MET A 650 19.96 9.18 -40.34
N ASP A 651 21.17 9.42 -40.86
CA ASP A 651 21.88 10.68 -40.65
C ASP A 651 21.25 11.89 -41.38
N LYS A 652 20.36 11.64 -42.34
CA LYS A 652 19.58 12.67 -43.06
C LYS A 652 18.20 12.94 -42.44
N VAL A 653 17.79 12.17 -41.44
CA VAL A 653 16.44 12.19 -40.85
C VAL A 653 16.30 13.41 -39.90
N SER A 654 15.39 14.33 -40.24
CA SER A 654 15.28 15.66 -39.61
C SER A 654 13.91 16.37 -39.75
N GLY A 655 12.88 15.66 -40.21
CA GLY A 655 11.54 16.19 -40.49
C GLY A 655 11.12 16.12 -41.96
N TYR A 656 9.83 16.37 -42.23
CA TYR A 656 9.23 16.28 -43.58
C TYR A 656 9.01 17.64 -44.24
N ILE A 657 9.36 17.75 -45.52
CA ILE A 657 9.19 18.97 -46.34
C ILE A 657 7.99 18.86 -47.30
N SER A 658 7.64 20.00 -47.91
CA SER A 658 6.80 20.14 -49.11
C SER A 658 7.55 19.75 -50.37
#